data_AF-A0A7L8UJX1-F1
#
_entry.id   AF-A0A7L8UJX1-F1
#
_cell.length_a   1.000
_cell.length_b   1.000
_cell.length_c   1.000
_cell.angle_alpha   90.00
_cell.angle_beta   90.00
_cell.angle_gamma   90.00
#
_symmetry.space_group_name_H-M   'P 1'
#
loop_
_entity.id
_entity.type
_entity.pdbx_description
1 polymer ?
#
loop_
_entity_poly.entity_id
_entity_poly.type
_entity_poly.pdbx_seq_one_letter_code
_entity_poly.pdbx_strand_id
1 'polypeptide(L)'
;MIALYAAAETTHHLKPLISDLGLILITAGIAVLIFKKMKQPLVLGYLIAGFLAGNHFDFFPSITEMKSVEVWAEIGVIILLFSLGLEFSFKKLMKVGGTASITAITQIITMVIIGYLVGQWMGWASMDSIFLGVILSISSTTIILKTFDELGVKAQKFAGIVIGSLIVQDIVAILMMVLLSTIAVSQQFSGSELMMSVLKLVFFLTVWFLGGIFFIPTLLKKTKHLLTDEMLLIISLALCLMMVSFASNVGFSPALGAFIMGSIIAETTQAEHIEHLIKPVKDLFGAIFFVSVGMLIDPKMLYTHALPVAILTLVTIVGQSVSSTIGALLAGQPLKQSVQTGMSLSQIGEFSFIIATLGMTLNVTSSFLYPVVVAVSAITTFTTPFMVKYAVPFSNFLEHKLPRKWVKNINRYSVNAQAIKSVSIWQKVLNAYIIQIVLHTIIIAAVILLSSKFVAPLVADTRFGNTLAALITLVIIAPFLWALSLRRIADEEVELLWEERKYRGALLMMILIRMSLGLFFIGFLLNIFFSPLVAFVALIIAIAVYQIFPKKLNEQYHRIESHFLKNLNDRENKKIDRRYANLMPWDGHMSFFDIGKESNLAGKTLEELRIREQMGINIAYIKRGDVMISIPTKNERLFPGDEVCVIGTDAQVTEFAKYLNHNELEAPASVEESQIVLRQLEVSQEEFIDKSIGQFRGKTGGMVVGIERNGNRILNPESNIVLGKNDIIWVVGDKKRMSELMKRT
;
A
#
# COMPACT_ATOMS: atom_id res chain seq x y z
N MET A 1 17.26 20.38 -54.42
CA MET A 1 17.98 19.08 -54.50
C MET A 1 18.16 18.46 -53.11
N ILE A 2 18.71 19.16 -52.11
CA ILE A 2 18.85 18.66 -50.72
C ILE A 2 17.50 18.31 -50.07
N ALA A 3 16.45 19.14 -50.24
CA ALA A 3 15.10 18.83 -49.73
C ALA A 3 14.43 17.64 -50.44
N LEU A 4 14.76 17.39 -51.71
CA LEU A 4 14.27 16.22 -52.45
C LEU A 4 15.03 14.95 -52.05
N TYR A 5 16.33 15.07 -51.74
CA TYR A 5 17.16 13.98 -51.21
C TYR A 5 16.72 13.60 -49.78
N ALA A 6 16.44 14.58 -48.92
CA ALA A 6 15.90 14.36 -47.58
C ALA A 6 14.47 13.78 -47.60
N ALA A 7 13.61 14.24 -48.53
CA ALA A 7 12.27 13.66 -48.73
C ALA A 7 12.32 12.23 -49.32
N ALA A 8 13.33 11.92 -50.14
CA ALA A 8 13.57 10.57 -50.63
C ALA A 8 14.13 9.64 -49.54
N GLU A 9 15.09 10.10 -48.72
CA GLU A 9 15.60 9.31 -47.58
C GLU A 9 14.51 9.02 -46.53
N THR A 10 13.68 10.00 -46.19
CA THR A 10 12.56 9.80 -45.25
C THR A 10 11.49 8.85 -45.77
N THR A 11 11.17 8.86 -47.07
CA THR A 11 10.20 7.90 -47.65
C THR A 11 10.78 6.47 -47.76
N HIS A 12 12.10 6.32 -47.87
CA HIS A 12 12.77 5.01 -47.90
C HIS A 12 12.73 4.28 -46.53
N HIS A 13 12.76 4.99 -45.41
CA HIS A 13 12.68 4.37 -44.06
C HIS A 13 11.25 4.21 -43.52
N LEU A 14 10.30 5.09 -43.91
CA LEU A 14 8.91 5.02 -43.42
C LEU A 14 8.12 3.86 -44.04
N LYS A 15 8.36 3.57 -45.32
CA LYS A 15 7.65 2.55 -46.09
C LYS A 15 7.79 1.12 -45.50
N PRO A 16 9.00 0.62 -45.16
CA PRO A 16 9.13 -0.69 -44.51
C PRO A 16 8.46 -0.70 -43.13
N LEU A 17 8.68 0.33 -42.29
CA LEU A 17 8.10 0.39 -40.94
C LEU A 17 6.55 0.32 -40.92
N ILE A 18 5.89 1.02 -41.85
CA ILE A 18 4.42 1.03 -41.98
C ILE A 18 3.91 -0.31 -42.55
N SER A 19 4.61 -0.86 -43.55
CA SER A 19 4.26 -2.16 -44.14
C SER A 19 4.35 -3.28 -43.10
N ASP A 20 5.42 -3.30 -42.32
CA ASP A 20 5.68 -4.25 -41.25
C ASP A 20 4.62 -4.16 -40.16
N LEU A 21 4.28 -2.94 -39.71
CA LEU A 21 3.19 -2.72 -38.76
C LEU A 21 1.85 -3.21 -39.31
N GLY A 22 1.55 -2.93 -40.59
CA GLY A 22 0.34 -3.38 -41.25
C GLY A 22 0.22 -4.90 -41.26
N LEU A 23 1.30 -5.60 -41.60
CA LEU A 23 1.36 -7.07 -41.55
C LEU A 23 1.14 -7.58 -40.13
N ILE A 24 1.86 -7.03 -39.15
CA ILE A 24 1.75 -7.39 -37.72
C ILE A 24 0.30 -7.29 -37.25
N LEU A 25 -0.41 -6.21 -37.60
CA LEU A 25 -1.79 -6.01 -37.18
C LEU A 25 -2.78 -6.95 -37.89
N ILE A 26 -2.56 -7.23 -39.17
CA ILE A 26 -3.39 -8.19 -39.92
C ILE A 26 -3.24 -9.60 -39.32
N THR A 27 -2.01 -10.05 -39.10
CA THR A 27 -1.74 -11.39 -38.54
C THR A 27 -2.26 -11.48 -37.11
N ALA A 28 -2.08 -10.44 -36.28
CA ALA A 28 -2.68 -10.35 -34.95
C ALA A 28 -4.22 -10.45 -35.00
N GLY A 29 -4.87 -9.73 -35.91
CA GLY A 29 -6.33 -9.74 -36.07
C GLY A 29 -6.87 -11.13 -36.41
N ILE A 30 -6.24 -11.81 -37.37
CA ILE A 30 -6.60 -13.19 -37.75
C ILE A 30 -6.40 -14.14 -36.56
N ALA A 31 -5.28 -14.01 -35.85
CA ALA A 31 -4.96 -14.84 -34.70
C ALA A 31 -5.99 -14.70 -33.57
N VAL A 32 -6.41 -13.46 -33.28
CA VAL A 32 -7.46 -13.17 -32.28
C VAL A 32 -8.75 -13.88 -32.64
N LEU A 33 -9.18 -13.82 -33.91
CA LEU A 33 -10.42 -14.48 -34.35
C LEU A 33 -10.35 -16.00 -34.13
N ILE A 34 -9.24 -16.63 -34.52
CA ILE A 34 -9.03 -18.07 -34.39
C ILE A 34 -8.98 -18.48 -32.91
N PHE A 35 -8.15 -17.81 -32.11
CA PHE A 35 -7.92 -18.19 -30.72
C PHE A 35 -9.13 -17.90 -29.83
N LYS A 36 -9.86 -16.81 -30.11
CA LYS A 36 -11.13 -16.53 -29.43
C LYS A 36 -12.17 -17.60 -29.72
N LYS A 37 -12.26 -18.08 -30.97
CA LYS A 37 -13.15 -19.19 -31.36
C LYS A 37 -12.76 -20.51 -30.67
N MET A 38 -11.46 -20.78 -30.55
CA MET A 38 -10.94 -21.96 -29.84
C MET A 38 -10.98 -21.85 -28.31
N LYS A 39 -11.42 -20.71 -27.76
CA LYS A 39 -11.31 -20.39 -26.33
C LYS A 39 -9.88 -20.63 -25.82
N GLN A 40 -8.87 -20.14 -26.53
CA GLN A 40 -7.47 -20.18 -26.10
C GLN A 40 -6.97 -18.79 -25.65
N PRO A 41 -5.87 -18.68 -24.88
CA PRO A 41 -5.27 -17.38 -24.52
C PRO A 41 -4.81 -16.60 -25.77
N LEU A 42 -5.12 -15.30 -25.84
CA LEU A 42 -4.80 -14.47 -27.00
C LEU A 42 -3.30 -14.26 -27.21
N VAL A 43 -2.53 -14.16 -26.12
CA VAL A 43 -1.06 -14.02 -26.15
C VAL A 43 -0.40 -15.14 -26.95
N LEU A 44 -0.86 -16.39 -26.77
CA LEU A 44 -0.36 -17.54 -27.53
C LEU A 44 -0.69 -17.40 -29.03
N GLY A 45 -1.88 -16.87 -29.34
CA GLY A 45 -2.28 -16.57 -30.71
C GLY A 45 -1.37 -15.54 -31.36
N TYR A 46 -1.04 -14.44 -30.67
CA TYR A 46 -0.11 -13.43 -31.17
C TYR A 46 1.29 -14.01 -31.41
N LEU A 47 1.80 -14.82 -30.49
CA LEU A 47 3.12 -15.47 -30.65
C LEU A 47 3.16 -16.40 -31.86
N ILE A 48 2.13 -17.23 -32.05
CA ILE A 48 2.04 -18.13 -33.21
C ILE A 48 1.87 -17.34 -34.51
N ALA A 49 1.10 -16.26 -34.49
CA ALA A 49 0.93 -15.38 -35.65
C ALA A 49 2.25 -14.72 -36.05
N GLY A 50 3.02 -14.25 -35.08
CA GLY A 50 4.38 -13.77 -35.29
C GLY A 50 5.29 -14.86 -35.83
N PHE A 51 5.29 -16.04 -35.21
CA PHE A 51 6.10 -17.17 -35.66
C PHE A 51 5.82 -17.52 -37.13
N LEU A 52 4.56 -17.56 -37.53
CA LEU A 52 4.15 -17.84 -38.91
C LEU A 52 4.44 -16.68 -39.89
N ALA A 53 4.40 -15.44 -39.41
CA ALA A 53 4.72 -14.24 -40.18
C ALA A 53 6.24 -13.96 -40.25
N GLY A 54 7.03 -14.66 -39.44
CA GLY A 54 8.49 -14.55 -39.39
C GLY A 54 9.15 -14.98 -40.70
N ASN A 55 10.41 -14.58 -40.88
CA ASN A 55 11.19 -14.79 -42.11
C ASN A 55 11.56 -16.26 -42.39
N HIS A 56 11.09 -17.19 -41.56
CA HIS A 56 11.36 -18.63 -41.68
C HIS A 56 10.30 -19.37 -42.51
N PHE A 57 9.16 -18.74 -42.82
CA PHE A 57 8.09 -19.32 -43.63
C PHE A 57 7.86 -18.49 -44.90
N ASP A 58 8.22 -19.05 -46.06
CA ASP A 58 8.04 -18.39 -47.37
C ASP A 58 6.57 -18.27 -47.83
N PHE A 59 5.62 -18.80 -47.04
CA PHE A 59 4.20 -18.85 -47.39
C PHE A 59 3.45 -17.55 -47.06
N PHE A 60 3.98 -16.69 -46.20
CA PHE A 60 3.40 -15.41 -45.81
C PHE A 60 4.25 -14.24 -46.30
N PRO A 61 3.68 -13.03 -46.50
CA PRO A 61 4.49 -11.83 -46.73
C PRO A 61 5.44 -11.67 -45.54
N SER A 62 6.75 -11.75 -45.77
CA SER A 62 7.77 -11.69 -44.73
C SER A 62 8.32 -10.27 -44.57
N ILE A 63 8.73 -9.93 -43.35
CA ILE A 63 9.20 -8.58 -43.02
C ILE A 63 10.60 -8.36 -43.59
N THR A 64 10.75 -7.23 -44.28
CA THR A 64 11.98 -6.84 -44.98
C THR A 64 13.12 -6.41 -44.05
N GLU A 65 12.85 -5.89 -42.85
CA GLU A 65 13.88 -5.44 -41.89
C GLU A 65 13.57 -5.83 -40.43
N MET A 66 14.40 -6.73 -39.85
CA MET A 66 14.29 -7.17 -38.46
C MET A 66 14.44 -6.04 -37.43
N LYS A 67 15.16 -4.97 -37.78
CA LYS A 67 15.37 -3.81 -36.90
C LYS A 67 14.08 -3.02 -36.63
N SER A 68 13.16 -2.98 -37.59
CA SER A 68 11.83 -2.37 -37.41
C SER A 68 10.99 -3.14 -36.40
N VAL A 69 11.11 -4.48 -36.40
CA VAL A 69 10.42 -5.39 -35.49
C VAL A 69 10.90 -5.22 -34.04
N GLU A 70 12.22 -5.04 -33.84
CA GLU A 70 12.80 -4.77 -32.53
C GLU A 70 12.29 -3.46 -31.91
N VAL A 71 12.23 -2.38 -32.70
CA VAL A 71 11.72 -1.07 -32.24
C VAL A 71 10.24 -1.19 -31.80
N TRP A 72 9.41 -1.89 -32.58
CA TRP A 72 8.02 -2.13 -32.22
C TRP A 72 7.87 -2.97 -30.96
N ALA A 73 8.73 -3.98 -30.77
CA ALA A 73 8.77 -4.77 -29.55
C ALA A 73 9.17 -3.90 -28.33
N GLU A 74 10.19 -3.04 -28.45
CA GLU A 74 10.62 -2.15 -27.36
C GLU A 74 9.51 -1.18 -26.91
N ILE A 75 8.85 -0.51 -27.87
CA ILE A 75 7.71 0.37 -27.57
C ILE A 75 6.58 -0.43 -26.93
N GLY A 76 6.30 -1.62 -27.46
CA GLY A 76 5.31 -2.53 -26.91
C GLY A 76 5.57 -2.90 -25.45
N VAL A 77 6.82 -3.23 -25.09
CA VAL A 77 7.23 -3.52 -23.70
C VAL A 77 7.00 -2.31 -22.79
N ILE A 78 7.35 -1.10 -23.23
CA ILE A 78 7.16 0.12 -22.45
C ILE A 78 5.67 0.32 -22.10
N ILE A 79 4.78 0.23 -23.09
CA ILE A 79 3.34 0.40 -22.89
C ILE A 79 2.76 -0.71 -22.02
N LEU A 80 3.18 -1.96 -22.26
CA LEU A 80 2.76 -3.10 -21.45
C LEU A 80 3.16 -2.89 -19.99
N LEU A 81 4.41 -2.56 -19.70
CA LEU A 81 4.91 -2.35 -18.34
C LEU A 81 4.29 -1.13 -17.66
N PHE A 82 3.97 -0.09 -18.41
CA PHE A 82 3.22 1.04 -17.90
C PHE A 82 1.81 0.64 -17.47
N SER A 83 1.07 -0.03 -18.36
CA SER A 83 -0.27 -0.51 -18.02
C SER A 83 -0.24 -1.52 -16.88
N LEU A 84 0.80 -2.32 -16.82
CA LEU A 84 1.05 -3.25 -15.74
C LEU A 84 1.18 -2.48 -14.43
N GLY A 85 2.03 -1.46 -14.39
CA GLY A 85 2.17 -0.55 -13.25
C GLY A 85 0.83 0.05 -12.79
N LEU A 86 -0.08 0.40 -13.71
CA LEU A 86 -1.41 0.93 -13.38
C LEU A 86 -2.33 -0.09 -12.68
N GLU A 87 -2.23 -1.37 -13.04
CA GLU A 87 -3.03 -2.45 -12.46
C GLU A 87 -2.64 -2.73 -10.99
N PHE A 88 -1.37 -2.50 -10.64
CA PHE A 88 -0.83 -2.67 -9.28
C PHE A 88 -1.09 -1.46 -8.39
N SER A 89 -1.73 -1.68 -7.25
CA SER A 89 -1.68 -0.74 -6.13
C SER A 89 -0.95 -1.37 -4.95
N PHE A 90 -0.16 -0.58 -4.24
CA PHE A 90 0.62 -1.00 -3.08
C PHE A 90 -0.27 -1.51 -1.96
N LYS A 91 -1.50 -0.99 -1.89
CA LYS A 91 -2.48 -1.47 -0.93
C LYS A 91 -3.11 -2.81 -1.31
N LYS A 92 -3.27 -3.11 -2.61
CA LYS A 92 -3.69 -4.46 -3.03
C LYS A 92 -2.66 -5.49 -2.57
N LEU A 93 -1.36 -5.17 -2.65
CA LEU A 93 -0.27 -6.00 -2.11
C LEU A 93 -0.43 -6.24 -0.60
N MET A 94 -0.69 -5.19 0.18
CA MET A 94 -0.89 -5.32 1.63
C MET A 94 -2.14 -6.14 2.02
N LYS A 95 -3.12 -6.25 1.12
CA LYS A 95 -4.36 -7.00 1.34
C LYS A 95 -4.23 -8.49 1.01
N VAL A 96 -3.11 -8.93 0.43
CA VAL A 96 -2.92 -10.35 0.12
C VAL A 96 -2.72 -11.14 1.40
N GLY A 97 -3.43 -12.26 1.55
CA GLY A 97 -3.36 -13.09 2.75
C GLY A 97 -1.94 -13.65 2.96
N GLY A 98 -1.46 -13.65 4.22
CA GLY A 98 -0.13 -14.15 4.57
C GLY A 98 0.12 -15.59 4.10
N THR A 99 -0.90 -16.44 4.05
CA THR A 99 -0.82 -17.79 3.49
C THR A 99 -0.40 -17.79 2.02
N ALA A 100 -1.02 -16.96 1.19
CA ALA A 100 -0.69 -16.87 -0.23
C ALA A 100 0.71 -16.30 -0.45
N SER A 101 1.13 -15.35 0.39
CA SER A 101 2.49 -14.78 0.33
C SER A 101 3.57 -15.82 0.64
N ILE A 102 3.39 -16.62 1.70
CA ILE A 102 4.33 -17.69 2.06
C ILE A 102 4.41 -18.73 0.95
N THR A 103 3.26 -19.13 0.39
CA THR A 103 3.20 -20.08 -0.73
C THR A 103 3.98 -19.57 -1.93
N ALA A 104 3.68 -18.35 -2.40
CA ALA A 104 4.33 -17.74 -3.56
C ALA A 104 5.84 -17.57 -3.35
N ILE A 105 6.28 -16.98 -2.23
CA ILE A 105 7.71 -16.72 -1.98
C ILE A 105 8.50 -18.04 -1.92
N THR A 106 7.96 -19.06 -1.24
CA THR A 106 8.61 -20.38 -1.16
C THR A 106 8.76 -20.99 -2.55
N GLN A 107 7.68 -20.93 -3.35
CA GLN A 107 7.69 -21.44 -4.71
C GLN A 107 8.69 -20.70 -5.59
N ILE A 108 8.71 -19.37 -5.55
CA ILE A 108 9.60 -18.55 -6.37
C ILE A 108 11.06 -18.85 -6.04
N ILE A 109 11.45 -18.79 -4.77
CA ILE A 109 12.83 -19.05 -4.34
C ILE A 109 13.28 -20.44 -4.79
N THR A 110 12.43 -21.45 -4.57
CA THR A 110 12.73 -22.82 -4.94
C THR A 110 12.90 -22.96 -6.46
N MET A 111 12.01 -22.37 -7.26
CA MET A 111 12.07 -22.45 -8.72
C MET A 111 13.22 -21.64 -9.32
N VAL A 112 13.58 -20.51 -8.73
CA VAL A 112 14.78 -19.74 -9.14
C VAL A 112 16.03 -20.59 -8.94
N ILE A 113 16.17 -21.25 -7.78
CA ILE A 113 17.29 -22.14 -7.50
C ILE A 113 17.29 -23.33 -8.47
N ILE A 114 16.16 -24.01 -8.65
CA ILE A 114 16.05 -25.17 -9.54
C ILE A 114 16.38 -24.76 -10.98
N GLY A 115 15.80 -23.68 -11.49
CA GLY A 115 16.05 -23.24 -12.86
C GLY A 115 17.51 -22.80 -13.07
N TYR A 116 18.12 -22.13 -12.09
CA TYR A 116 19.56 -21.81 -12.14
C TYR A 116 20.40 -23.09 -12.21
N LEU A 117 20.15 -24.06 -11.33
CA LEU A 117 20.89 -25.32 -11.30
C LEU A 117 20.71 -26.13 -12.59
N VAL A 118 19.49 -26.16 -13.15
CA VAL A 118 19.23 -26.84 -14.42
C VAL A 118 19.96 -26.14 -15.57
N GLY A 119 19.92 -24.80 -15.65
CA GLY A 119 20.65 -24.04 -16.67
C GLY A 119 22.17 -24.30 -16.59
N GLN A 120 22.73 -24.27 -15.38
CA GLN A 120 24.14 -24.59 -15.16
C GLN A 120 24.48 -26.04 -15.52
N TRP A 121 23.60 -27.00 -15.16
CA TRP A 121 23.77 -28.41 -15.53
C TRP A 121 23.75 -28.63 -17.04
N MET A 122 22.99 -27.80 -17.77
CA MET A 122 22.94 -27.79 -19.22
C MET A 122 24.10 -27.02 -19.88
N GLY A 123 25.04 -26.51 -19.09
CA GLY A 123 26.21 -25.78 -19.57
C GLY A 123 25.92 -24.35 -20.03
N TRP A 124 24.79 -23.76 -19.63
CA TRP A 124 24.42 -22.39 -20.01
C TRP A 124 25.18 -21.35 -19.20
N ALA A 125 25.30 -20.14 -19.75
CA ALA A 125 25.92 -19.02 -19.05
C ALA A 125 25.18 -18.71 -17.74
N SER A 126 25.88 -18.10 -16.77
CA SER A 126 25.29 -17.76 -15.47
C SER A 126 24.09 -16.81 -15.61
N MET A 127 24.16 -15.83 -16.52
CA MET A 127 23.04 -14.92 -16.79
C MET A 127 21.84 -15.64 -17.40
N ASP A 128 22.05 -16.51 -18.40
CA ASP A 128 20.98 -17.35 -18.96
C ASP A 128 20.31 -18.19 -17.87
N SER A 129 21.09 -18.74 -16.95
CA SER A 129 20.61 -19.58 -15.86
C SER A 129 19.82 -18.80 -14.79
N ILE A 130 20.25 -17.57 -14.46
CA ILE A 130 19.52 -16.68 -13.54
C ILE A 130 18.18 -16.28 -14.16
N PHE A 131 18.20 -15.82 -15.42
CA PHE A 131 16.98 -15.45 -16.14
C PHE A 131 16.03 -16.65 -16.25
N LEU A 132 16.54 -17.82 -16.62
CA LEU A 132 15.76 -19.06 -16.66
C LEU A 132 15.10 -19.34 -15.31
N GLY A 133 15.83 -19.27 -14.20
CA GLY A 133 15.28 -19.47 -12.86
C GLY A 133 14.10 -18.55 -12.56
N VAL A 134 14.22 -17.26 -12.86
CA VAL A 134 13.14 -16.29 -12.65
C VAL A 134 11.96 -16.57 -13.58
N ILE A 135 12.22 -16.83 -14.86
CA ILE A 135 11.19 -17.12 -15.87
C ILE A 135 10.36 -18.35 -15.50
N LEU A 136 11.01 -19.43 -15.06
CA LEU A 136 10.36 -20.66 -14.62
C LEU A 136 9.62 -20.52 -13.27
N SER A 137 9.84 -19.43 -12.55
CA SER A 137 9.22 -19.21 -11.23
C SER A 137 7.86 -18.51 -11.30
N ILE A 138 7.50 -17.89 -12.42
CA ILE A 138 6.28 -17.07 -12.51
C ILE A 138 5.16 -17.83 -13.22
N SER A 139 4.00 -17.94 -12.57
CA SER A 139 2.84 -18.64 -13.12
C SER A 139 1.85 -17.71 -13.82
N SER A 140 0.99 -18.28 -14.68
CA SER A 140 0.00 -17.50 -15.45
C SER A 140 -1.31 -17.26 -14.69
N THR A 141 -1.68 -16.00 -14.48
CA THR A 141 -2.96 -15.60 -13.88
C THR A 141 -4.13 -15.86 -14.83
N THR A 142 -4.02 -15.43 -16.09
CA THR A 142 -5.09 -15.53 -17.10
C THR A 142 -5.50 -16.98 -17.38
N ILE A 143 -4.53 -17.88 -17.51
CA ILE A 143 -4.79 -19.30 -17.78
C ILE A 143 -5.54 -19.95 -16.60
N ILE A 144 -5.15 -19.63 -15.36
CA ILE A 144 -5.76 -20.23 -14.17
C ILE A 144 -7.16 -19.74 -13.90
N LEU A 145 -7.39 -18.42 -14.00
CA LEU A 145 -8.74 -17.88 -13.84
C LEU A 145 -9.71 -18.51 -14.83
N LYS A 146 -9.28 -18.63 -16.10
CA LYS A 146 -10.06 -19.30 -17.14
C LYS A 146 -10.30 -20.78 -16.83
N THR A 147 -9.26 -21.51 -16.45
CA THR A 147 -9.36 -22.93 -16.08
C THR A 147 -10.31 -23.12 -14.89
N PHE A 148 -10.27 -22.23 -13.90
CA PHE A 148 -11.14 -22.29 -12.73
C PHE A 148 -12.61 -21.96 -13.06
N ASP A 149 -12.84 -21.02 -13.97
CA ASP A 149 -14.17 -20.70 -14.48
C ASP A 149 -14.74 -21.88 -15.30
N GLU A 150 -13.93 -22.51 -16.14
CA GLU A 150 -14.33 -23.68 -16.95
C GLU A 150 -14.60 -24.94 -16.11
N LEU A 151 -13.82 -25.16 -15.05
CA LEU A 151 -14.00 -26.30 -14.13
C LEU A 151 -14.98 -26.02 -12.98
N GLY A 152 -15.47 -24.78 -12.84
CA GLY A 152 -16.39 -24.39 -11.76
C GLY A 152 -15.79 -24.44 -10.35
N VAL A 153 -14.48 -24.30 -10.19
CA VAL A 153 -13.76 -24.46 -8.90
C VAL A 153 -13.38 -23.14 -8.22
N LYS A 154 -13.70 -21.99 -8.83
CA LYS A 154 -13.29 -20.65 -8.36
C LYS A 154 -13.74 -20.28 -6.95
N ALA A 155 -14.87 -20.82 -6.48
CA ALA A 155 -15.40 -20.56 -5.15
C ALA A 155 -14.76 -21.43 -4.04
N GLN A 156 -13.87 -22.37 -4.38
CA GLN A 156 -13.24 -23.25 -3.40
C GLN A 156 -12.13 -22.54 -2.60
N LYS A 157 -11.88 -23.00 -1.36
CA LYS A 157 -10.88 -22.38 -0.47
C LYS A 157 -9.47 -22.35 -1.06
N PHE A 158 -9.06 -23.41 -1.77
CA PHE A 158 -7.73 -23.47 -2.41
C PHE A 158 -7.59 -22.44 -3.54
N ALA A 159 -8.68 -22.11 -4.24
CA ALA A 159 -8.67 -21.14 -5.33
C ALA A 159 -8.30 -19.74 -4.82
N GLY A 160 -8.74 -19.37 -3.61
CA GLY A 160 -8.33 -18.12 -2.97
C GLY A 160 -6.82 -18.06 -2.68
N ILE A 161 -6.20 -19.18 -2.30
CA ILE A 161 -4.75 -19.26 -2.08
C ILE A 161 -4.01 -19.15 -3.40
N VAL A 162 -4.47 -19.85 -4.44
CA VAL A 162 -3.89 -19.78 -5.79
C VAL A 162 -3.97 -18.37 -6.34
N ILE A 163 -5.14 -17.73 -6.34
CA ILE A 163 -5.33 -16.36 -6.82
C ILE A 163 -4.48 -15.37 -6.01
N GLY A 164 -4.45 -15.51 -4.68
CA GLY A 164 -3.57 -14.68 -3.85
C GLY A 164 -2.09 -14.88 -4.17
N SER A 165 -1.67 -16.14 -4.44
CA SER A 165 -0.27 -16.46 -4.74
C SER A 165 0.14 -15.89 -6.09
N LEU A 166 -0.74 -15.96 -7.09
CA LEU A 166 -0.56 -15.33 -8.41
C LEU A 166 -0.34 -13.82 -8.29
N ILE A 167 -1.15 -13.13 -7.46
CA ILE A 167 -0.96 -11.68 -7.22
C ILE A 167 0.44 -11.41 -6.63
N VAL A 168 0.90 -12.23 -5.68
CA VAL A 168 2.24 -12.07 -5.07
C VAL A 168 3.33 -12.39 -6.09
N GLN A 169 3.16 -13.43 -6.90
CA GLN A 169 4.09 -13.79 -7.96
C GLN A 169 4.25 -12.67 -8.97
N ASP A 170 3.16 -12.07 -9.45
CA ASP A 170 3.22 -10.96 -10.41
C ASP A 170 4.02 -9.78 -9.83
N ILE A 171 3.85 -9.48 -8.54
CA ILE A 171 4.60 -8.41 -7.86
C ILE A 171 6.09 -8.76 -7.75
N VAL A 172 6.41 -9.98 -7.31
CA VAL A 172 7.80 -10.42 -7.22
C VAL A 172 8.43 -10.49 -8.60
N ALA A 173 7.70 -10.90 -9.65
CA ALA A 173 8.16 -10.92 -11.03
C ALA A 173 8.64 -9.54 -11.48
N ILE A 174 7.88 -8.51 -11.14
CA ILE A 174 8.25 -7.12 -11.41
C ILE A 174 9.51 -6.75 -10.65
N LEU A 175 9.56 -6.99 -9.33
CA LEU A 175 10.76 -6.70 -8.53
C LEU A 175 11.99 -7.40 -9.12
N MET A 176 11.84 -8.64 -9.59
CA MET A 176 12.89 -9.40 -10.26
C MET A 176 13.24 -8.81 -11.64
N MET A 177 12.29 -8.39 -12.47
CA MET A 177 12.57 -7.69 -13.75
C MET A 177 13.41 -6.43 -13.53
N VAL A 178 13.05 -5.66 -12.51
CA VAL A 178 13.75 -4.43 -12.16
C VAL A 178 15.16 -4.74 -11.64
N LEU A 179 15.29 -5.75 -10.79
CA LEU A 179 16.58 -6.23 -10.29
C LEU A 179 17.47 -6.73 -11.45
N LEU A 180 16.95 -7.63 -12.28
CA LEU A 180 17.67 -8.23 -13.40
C LEU A 180 18.10 -7.17 -14.43
N SER A 181 17.24 -6.21 -14.75
CA SER A 181 17.61 -5.13 -15.68
C SER A 181 18.69 -4.21 -15.10
N THR A 182 18.68 -3.97 -13.79
CA THR A 182 19.73 -3.18 -13.12
C THR A 182 21.08 -3.91 -13.14
N ILE A 183 21.07 -5.22 -12.87
CA ILE A 183 22.26 -6.08 -12.94
C ILE A 183 22.79 -6.12 -14.38
N ALA A 184 21.89 -6.27 -15.35
CA ALA A 184 22.22 -6.31 -16.77
C ALA A 184 22.88 -5.02 -17.27
N VAL A 185 22.34 -3.85 -16.90
CA VAL A 185 22.86 -2.54 -17.31
C VAL A 185 24.17 -2.20 -16.61
N SER A 186 24.35 -2.61 -15.35
CA SER A 186 25.56 -2.31 -14.57
C SER A 186 26.79 -3.13 -14.99
N GLN A 187 26.62 -4.28 -15.67
CA GLN A 187 27.70 -5.18 -16.11
C GLN A 187 28.68 -5.59 -14.97
N GLN A 188 28.27 -5.42 -13.71
CA GLN A 188 29.11 -5.58 -12.53
C GLN A 188 28.64 -6.78 -11.71
N PHE A 189 29.47 -7.82 -11.66
CA PHE A 189 29.13 -9.10 -11.03
C PHE A 189 29.77 -9.30 -9.65
N SER A 190 30.51 -8.32 -9.12
CA SER A 190 31.04 -8.45 -7.76
C SER A 190 29.92 -8.33 -6.73
N GLY A 191 29.96 -9.14 -5.67
CA GLY A 191 28.90 -9.14 -4.63
C GLY A 191 28.68 -7.79 -3.96
N SER A 192 29.74 -6.96 -3.85
CA SER A 192 29.65 -5.59 -3.33
C SER A 192 28.99 -4.62 -4.31
N GLU A 193 29.31 -4.70 -5.60
CA GLU A 193 28.70 -3.85 -6.64
C GLU A 193 27.24 -4.23 -6.89
N LEU A 194 26.90 -5.52 -6.80
CA LEU A 194 25.51 -5.99 -6.85
C LEU A 194 24.71 -5.44 -5.67
N MET A 195 25.22 -5.55 -4.44
CA MET A 195 24.58 -4.96 -3.27
C MET A 195 24.39 -3.45 -3.43
N MET A 196 25.40 -2.75 -3.96
CA MET A 196 25.33 -1.31 -4.22
C MET A 196 24.30 -0.97 -5.30
N SER A 197 24.20 -1.78 -6.35
CA SER A 197 23.23 -1.62 -7.43
C SER A 197 21.79 -1.84 -6.94
N VAL A 198 21.57 -2.87 -6.10
CA VAL A 198 20.29 -3.11 -5.44
C VAL A 198 19.93 -1.96 -4.50
N LEU A 199 20.89 -1.46 -3.72
CA LEU A 199 20.66 -0.35 -2.82
C LEU A 199 20.33 0.94 -3.60
N LYS A 200 21.07 1.23 -4.69
CA LYS A 200 20.82 2.36 -5.59
C LYS A 200 19.44 2.24 -6.24
N LEU A 201 19.02 1.03 -6.61
CA LEU A 201 17.71 0.75 -7.17
C LEU A 201 16.59 0.97 -6.13
N VAL A 202 16.70 0.36 -4.95
CA VAL A 202 15.71 0.52 -3.86
C VAL A 202 15.59 1.98 -3.48
N PHE A 203 16.72 2.68 -3.38
CA PHE A 203 16.77 4.11 -3.16
C PHE A 203 16.03 4.87 -4.27
N PHE A 204 16.35 4.64 -5.55
CA PHE A 204 15.69 5.28 -6.68
C PHE A 204 14.18 5.03 -6.69
N LEU A 205 13.75 3.77 -6.54
CA LEU A 205 12.35 3.38 -6.48
C LEU A 205 11.63 4.13 -5.35
N THR A 206 12.19 4.10 -4.14
CA THR A 206 11.58 4.72 -2.96
C THR A 206 11.44 6.23 -3.15
N VAL A 207 12.48 6.91 -3.64
CA VAL A 207 12.46 8.37 -3.88
C VAL A 207 11.39 8.76 -4.89
N TRP A 208 11.35 8.08 -6.04
CA TRP A 208 10.38 8.36 -7.09
C TRP A 208 8.97 7.99 -6.67
N PHE A 209 8.82 6.94 -5.88
CA PHE A 209 7.53 6.54 -5.37
C PHE A 209 6.98 7.54 -4.34
N LEU A 210 7.80 7.94 -3.36
CA LEU A 210 7.45 8.95 -2.36
C LEU A 210 7.14 10.31 -3.01
N GLY A 211 8.05 10.80 -3.87
CA GLY A 211 7.88 12.07 -4.58
C GLY A 211 6.71 12.03 -5.56
N GLY A 212 6.55 10.91 -6.27
CA GLY A 212 5.48 10.67 -7.23
C GLY A 212 4.09 10.68 -6.58
N ILE A 213 3.88 9.93 -5.50
CA ILE A 213 2.61 9.94 -4.75
C ILE A 213 2.33 11.31 -4.14
N PHE A 214 3.36 12.05 -3.77
CA PHE A 214 3.18 13.40 -3.26
C PHE A 214 2.75 14.39 -4.36
N PHE A 215 3.35 14.31 -5.55
CA PHE A 215 3.19 15.31 -6.61
C PHE A 215 2.08 14.95 -7.61
N ILE A 216 2.08 13.75 -8.18
CA ILE A 216 1.23 13.35 -9.32
C ILE A 216 -0.26 13.32 -8.94
N PRO A 217 -0.70 12.66 -7.84
CA PRO A 217 -2.10 12.72 -7.41
C PRO A 217 -2.58 14.15 -7.15
N THR A 218 -1.73 15.00 -6.56
CA THR A 218 -2.08 16.40 -6.28
C THR A 218 -2.23 17.22 -7.55
N LEU A 219 -1.33 17.03 -8.53
CA LEU A 219 -1.42 17.68 -9.83
C LEU A 219 -2.72 17.29 -10.54
N LEU A 220 -2.96 15.99 -10.71
CA LEU A 220 -4.17 15.48 -11.39
C LEU A 220 -5.46 15.86 -10.66
N LYS A 221 -5.44 15.95 -9.33
CA LYS A 221 -6.60 16.37 -8.54
C LYS A 221 -6.91 17.85 -8.74
N LYS A 222 -5.89 18.72 -8.77
CA LYS A 222 -6.07 20.16 -9.03
C LYS A 222 -6.56 20.43 -10.44
N THR A 223 -6.02 19.73 -11.43
CA THR A 223 -6.39 19.93 -12.84
C THR A 223 -7.65 19.17 -13.24
N LYS A 224 -8.23 18.33 -12.37
CA LYS A 224 -9.38 17.46 -12.67
C LYS A 224 -10.53 18.12 -13.45
N HIS A 225 -10.85 19.38 -13.16
CA HIS A 225 -11.94 20.11 -13.83
C HIS A 225 -11.63 20.48 -15.29
N LEU A 226 -10.36 20.42 -15.70
CA LEU A 226 -9.88 20.68 -17.06
C LEU A 226 -9.56 19.39 -17.83
N LEU A 227 -9.53 18.25 -17.13
CA LEU A 227 -9.09 16.97 -17.67
C LEU A 227 -10.25 16.29 -18.43
N THR A 228 -10.21 16.35 -19.75
CA THR A 228 -11.01 15.48 -20.63
C THR A 228 -10.39 14.09 -20.73
N ASP A 229 -11.14 13.11 -21.23
CA ASP A 229 -10.66 11.74 -21.46
C ASP A 229 -9.42 11.72 -22.38
N GLU A 230 -9.44 12.52 -23.44
CA GLU A 230 -8.31 12.70 -24.35
C GLU A 230 -7.09 13.27 -23.62
N MET A 231 -7.28 14.30 -22.80
CA MET A 231 -6.19 14.93 -22.05
C MET A 231 -5.60 13.99 -21.01
N LEU A 232 -6.43 13.18 -20.33
CA LEU A 232 -5.96 12.17 -19.37
C LEU A 232 -5.11 11.11 -20.03
N LEU A 233 -5.51 10.62 -21.20
CA LEU A 233 -4.71 9.69 -21.99
C LEU A 233 -3.37 10.30 -22.39
N ILE A 234 -3.38 11.53 -22.93
CA ILE A 234 -2.15 12.22 -23.36
C ILE A 234 -1.22 12.47 -22.17
N ILE A 235 -1.73 13.01 -21.06
CA ILE A 235 -0.91 13.30 -19.87
C ILE A 235 -0.34 12.02 -19.26
N SER A 236 -1.15 10.96 -19.13
CA SER A 236 -0.67 9.71 -18.55
C SER A 236 0.44 9.07 -19.39
N LEU A 237 0.30 9.07 -20.73
CA LEU A 237 1.33 8.58 -21.64
C LEU A 237 2.57 9.48 -21.66
N ALA A 238 2.39 10.80 -21.63
CA ALA A 238 3.51 11.75 -21.57
C ALA A 238 4.31 11.60 -20.26
N LEU A 239 3.64 11.45 -19.13
CA LEU A 239 4.28 11.17 -17.83
C LEU A 239 5.05 9.83 -17.89
N CYS A 240 4.46 8.79 -18.50
CA CYS A 240 5.14 7.51 -18.70
C CYS A 240 6.45 7.69 -19.48
N LEU A 241 6.39 8.30 -20.67
CA LEU A 241 7.55 8.49 -21.53
C LEU A 241 8.60 9.43 -20.90
N MET A 242 8.18 10.44 -20.15
CA MET A 242 9.09 11.31 -19.41
C MET A 242 9.85 10.52 -18.33
N MET A 243 9.16 9.62 -17.62
CA MET A 243 9.79 8.76 -16.62
C MET A 243 10.72 7.72 -17.24
N VAL A 244 10.37 7.17 -18.41
CA VAL A 244 11.24 6.31 -19.21
C VAL A 244 12.55 7.01 -19.56
N SER A 245 12.47 8.23 -20.08
CA SER A 245 13.65 9.05 -20.41
C SER A 245 14.49 9.35 -19.15
N PHE A 246 13.83 9.71 -18.04
CA PHE A 246 14.53 9.97 -16.79
C PHE A 246 15.25 8.73 -16.24
N ALA A 247 14.59 7.58 -16.24
CA ALA A 247 15.18 6.32 -15.79
C ALA A 247 16.43 5.96 -16.62
N SER A 248 16.35 6.10 -17.95
CA SER A 248 17.49 5.88 -18.85
C SER A 248 18.68 6.80 -18.53
N ASN A 249 18.42 8.09 -18.30
CA ASN A 249 19.47 9.07 -17.94
C ASN A 249 20.16 8.79 -16.59
N VAL A 250 19.51 8.07 -15.67
CA VAL A 250 20.08 7.69 -14.36
C VAL A 250 20.83 6.34 -14.43
N GLY A 251 20.77 5.67 -15.58
CA GLY A 251 21.39 4.37 -15.83
C GLY A 251 20.49 3.19 -15.45
N PHE A 252 19.17 3.35 -15.53
CA PHE A 252 18.20 2.27 -15.38
C PHE A 252 17.49 1.97 -16.70
N SER A 253 16.82 0.82 -16.79
CA SER A 253 16.11 0.42 -18.01
C SER A 253 14.88 1.30 -18.32
N PRO A 254 14.55 1.53 -19.60
CA PRO A 254 13.30 2.17 -20.01
C PRO A 254 12.05 1.51 -19.38
N ALA A 255 12.04 0.18 -19.37
CA ALA A 255 11.06 -0.67 -18.74
C ALA A 255 10.76 -0.30 -17.27
N LEU A 256 11.80 -0.04 -16.47
CA LEU A 256 11.65 0.39 -15.08
C LEU A 256 10.91 1.73 -14.96
N GLY A 257 11.28 2.71 -15.80
CA GLY A 257 10.65 4.03 -15.77
C GLY A 257 9.15 3.97 -16.07
N ALA A 258 8.77 3.19 -17.08
CA ALA A 258 7.37 2.95 -17.45
C ALA A 258 6.57 2.34 -16.28
N PHE A 259 7.11 1.27 -15.68
CA PHE A 259 6.48 0.59 -14.55
C PHE A 259 6.31 1.52 -13.34
N ILE A 260 7.36 2.26 -12.96
CA ILE A 260 7.31 3.19 -11.81
C ILE A 260 6.22 4.24 -12.02
N MET A 261 6.15 4.86 -13.20
CA MET A 261 5.12 5.87 -13.46
C MET A 261 3.72 5.27 -13.42
N GLY A 262 3.52 4.07 -14.00
CA GLY A 262 2.25 3.35 -13.89
C GLY A 262 1.84 3.13 -12.44
N SER A 263 2.77 2.66 -11.61
CA SER A 263 2.52 2.40 -10.18
C SER A 263 2.20 3.67 -9.38
N ILE A 264 2.80 4.82 -9.72
CA ILE A 264 2.51 6.11 -9.10
C ILE A 264 1.09 6.58 -9.50
N ILE A 265 0.73 6.47 -10.78
CA ILE A 265 -0.60 6.84 -11.27
C ILE A 265 -1.68 5.91 -10.69
N ALA A 266 -1.34 4.64 -10.43
CA ALA A 266 -2.25 3.66 -9.82
C ALA A 266 -2.76 4.08 -8.42
N GLU A 267 -2.00 4.90 -7.68
CA GLU A 267 -2.42 5.43 -6.38
C GLU A 267 -3.33 6.67 -6.49
N THR A 268 -3.57 7.18 -7.70
CA THR A 268 -4.43 8.35 -7.92
C THR A 268 -5.93 7.98 -7.92
N THR A 269 -6.79 8.98 -7.66
CA THR A 269 -8.26 8.78 -7.75
C THR A 269 -8.78 8.54 -9.18
N GLN A 270 -7.97 8.81 -10.21
CA GLN A 270 -8.29 8.60 -11.62
C GLN A 270 -7.72 7.30 -12.18
N ALA A 271 -7.03 6.49 -11.38
CA ALA A 271 -6.34 5.29 -11.83
C ALA A 271 -7.22 4.36 -12.68
N GLU A 272 -8.45 4.06 -12.24
CA GLU A 272 -9.37 3.19 -13.00
C GLU A 272 -9.82 3.81 -14.33
N HIS A 273 -10.02 5.13 -14.35
CA HIS A 273 -10.40 5.85 -15.57
C HIS A 273 -9.24 5.85 -16.56
N ILE A 274 -8.03 6.14 -16.08
CA ILE A 274 -6.80 6.09 -16.88
C ILE A 274 -6.54 4.66 -17.38
N GLU A 275 -6.74 3.63 -16.55
CA GLU A 275 -6.65 2.21 -16.93
C GLU A 275 -7.63 1.88 -18.06
N HIS A 276 -8.89 2.34 -17.97
CA HIS A 276 -9.88 2.17 -19.04
C HIS A 276 -9.48 2.88 -20.34
N LEU A 277 -8.96 4.10 -20.26
CA LEU A 277 -8.53 4.88 -21.43
C LEU A 277 -7.28 4.31 -22.10
N ILE A 278 -6.35 3.75 -21.32
CA ILE A 278 -5.12 3.13 -21.83
C ILE A 278 -5.38 1.73 -22.35
N LYS A 279 -6.43 1.04 -21.91
CA LYS A 279 -6.70 -0.35 -22.31
C LYS A 279 -6.63 -0.60 -23.83
N PRO A 280 -7.24 0.21 -24.71
CA PRO A 280 -7.09 0.03 -26.16
C PRO A 280 -5.64 0.17 -26.65
N VAL A 281 -4.88 1.10 -26.05
CA VAL A 281 -3.46 1.31 -26.34
C VAL A 281 -2.65 0.10 -25.87
N LYS A 282 -2.90 -0.40 -24.65
CA LYS A 282 -2.30 -1.63 -24.12
C LYS A 282 -2.56 -2.83 -25.03
N ASP A 283 -3.81 -3.04 -25.43
CA ASP A 283 -4.20 -4.19 -26.23
C ASP A 283 -3.57 -4.14 -27.64
N LEU A 284 -3.50 -2.95 -28.25
CA LEU A 284 -2.84 -2.72 -29.53
C LEU A 284 -1.33 -2.98 -29.45
N PHE A 285 -0.64 -2.30 -28.52
CA PHE A 285 0.81 -2.43 -28.37
C PHE A 285 1.23 -3.79 -27.81
N GLY A 286 0.35 -4.44 -27.04
CA GLY A 286 0.52 -5.83 -26.62
C GLY A 286 0.48 -6.80 -27.79
N ALA A 287 -0.48 -6.65 -28.72
CA ALA A 287 -0.53 -7.44 -29.93
C ALA A 287 0.72 -7.21 -30.80
N ILE A 288 1.11 -5.94 -31.01
CA ILE A 288 2.32 -5.58 -31.75
C ILE A 288 3.54 -6.23 -31.11
N PHE A 289 3.69 -6.12 -29.79
CA PHE A 289 4.77 -6.74 -29.03
C PHE A 289 4.82 -8.24 -29.26
N PHE A 290 3.76 -8.98 -28.91
CA PHE A 290 3.79 -10.45 -28.94
C PHE A 290 3.93 -11.00 -30.36
N VAL A 291 3.36 -10.36 -31.37
CA VAL A 291 3.60 -10.74 -32.77
C VAL A 291 5.06 -10.46 -33.14
N SER A 292 5.57 -9.26 -32.88
CA SER A 292 6.96 -8.89 -33.19
C SER A 292 7.95 -9.87 -32.58
N VAL A 293 7.77 -10.23 -31.31
CA VAL A 293 8.66 -11.19 -30.65
C VAL A 293 8.43 -12.62 -31.17
N GLY A 294 7.20 -12.99 -31.54
CA GLY A 294 6.92 -14.25 -32.22
C GLY A 294 7.70 -14.41 -33.53
N MET A 295 7.92 -13.32 -34.28
CA MET A 295 8.69 -13.33 -35.53
C MET A 295 10.18 -13.61 -35.33
N LEU A 296 10.71 -13.34 -34.13
CA LEU A 296 12.10 -13.63 -33.76
C LEU A 296 12.34 -15.11 -33.46
N ILE A 297 11.29 -15.94 -33.36
CA ILE A 297 11.41 -17.36 -33.05
C ILE A 297 11.94 -18.10 -34.29
N ASP A 298 13.13 -18.70 -34.16
CA ASP A 298 13.71 -19.59 -35.16
C ASP A 298 13.21 -21.05 -34.95
N PRO A 299 12.47 -21.64 -35.92
CA PRO A 299 12.02 -23.04 -35.85
C PRO A 299 13.18 -24.04 -35.69
N LYS A 300 14.35 -23.76 -36.27
CA LYS A 300 15.52 -24.62 -36.18
C LYS A 300 16.03 -24.69 -34.75
N MET A 301 15.98 -23.57 -34.02
CA MET A 301 16.36 -23.50 -32.61
C MET A 301 15.44 -24.35 -31.73
N LEU A 302 14.14 -24.42 -32.03
CA LEU A 302 13.19 -25.28 -31.32
C LEU A 302 13.51 -26.77 -31.49
N TYR A 303 13.89 -27.18 -32.71
CA TYR A 303 14.29 -28.56 -32.98
C TYR A 303 15.62 -28.90 -32.31
N THR A 304 16.64 -28.04 -32.47
CA THR A 304 17.95 -28.23 -31.86
C THR A 304 17.89 -28.27 -30.33
N HIS A 305 16.98 -27.49 -29.73
CA HIS A 305 16.79 -27.42 -28.27
C HIS A 305 15.58 -28.22 -27.77
N ALA A 306 15.11 -29.22 -28.53
CA ALA A 306 13.97 -30.03 -28.13
C ALA A 306 14.19 -30.77 -26.79
N LEU A 307 15.41 -31.26 -26.54
CA LEU A 307 15.78 -31.89 -25.27
C LEU A 307 15.71 -30.88 -24.10
N PRO A 308 16.35 -29.69 -24.17
CA PRO A 308 16.11 -28.60 -23.23
C PRO A 308 14.64 -28.30 -22.96
N VAL A 309 13.83 -28.16 -24.00
CA VAL A 309 12.39 -27.86 -23.87
C VAL A 309 11.68 -28.97 -23.08
N ALA A 310 11.96 -30.24 -23.38
CA ALA A 310 11.37 -31.37 -22.67
C ALA A 310 11.76 -31.41 -21.19
N ILE A 311 13.06 -31.22 -20.89
CA ILE A 311 13.57 -31.19 -19.52
C ILE A 311 12.95 -30.03 -18.74
N LEU A 312 12.97 -28.82 -19.30
CA LEU A 312 12.43 -27.63 -18.65
C LEU A 312 10.92 -27.71 -18.47
N THR A 313 10.19 -28.32 -19.40
CA THR A 313 8.75 -28.59 -19.24
C THR A 313 8.51 -29.52 -18.05
N LEU A 314 9.23 -30.64 -17.96
CA LEU A 314 9.09 -31.57 -16.84
C LEU A 314 9.46 -30.90 -15.52
N VAL A 315 10.57 -30.16 -15.49
CA VAL A 315 11.03 -29.39 -14.32
C VAL A 315 10.01 -28.34 -13.92
N THR A 316 9.36 -27.68 -14.87
CA THR A 316 8.33 -26.67 -14.56
C THR A 316 7.10 -27.33 -13.95
N ILE A 317 6.55 -28.36 -14.59
CA ILE A 317 5.33 -29.04 -14.13
C ILE A 317 5.56 -29.64 -12.74
N VAL A 318 6.65 -30.39 -12.57
CA VAL A 318 6.95 -31.09 -11.31
C VAL A 318 7.44 -30.09 -10.26
N GLY A 319 8.42 -29.26 -10.62
CA GLY A 319 9.06 -28.31 -9.73
C GLY A 319 8.10 -27.27 -9.19
N GLN A 320 7.30 -26.61 -10.04
CA GLN A 320 6.34 -25.61 -9.56
C GLN A 320 5.23 -26.28 -8.73
N SER A 321 4.76 -27.47 -9.12
CA SER A 321 3.73 -28.20 -8.37
C SER A 321 4.20 -28.61 -6.97
N VAL A 322 5.41 -29.18 -6.87
CA VAL A 322 6.00 -29.60 -5.60
C VAL A 322 6.33 -28.39 -4.74
N SER A 323 7.01 -27.37 -5.28
CA SER A 323 7.40 -26.19 -4.52
C SER A 323 6.21 -25.38 -4.01
N SER A 324 5.16 -25.24 -4.81
CA SER A 324 3.89 -24.63 -4.38
C SER A 324 3.17 -25.45 -3.32
N THR A 325 3.16 -26.79 -3.44
CA THR A 325 2.59 -27.68 -2.42
C THR A 325 3.33 -27.53 -1.10
N ILE A 326 4.67 -27.50 -1.13
CA ILE A 326 5.52 -27.26 0.05
C ILE A 326 5.22 -25.87 0.63
N GLY A 327 5.14 -24.84 -0.21
CA GLY A 327 4.81 -23.48 0.23
C GLY A 327 3.46 -23.40 0.95
N ALA A 328 2.42 -24.05 0.41
CA ALA A 328 1.10 -24.10 1.03
C ALA A 328 1.09 -24.90 2.34
N LEU A 329 1.86 -26.00 2.42
CA LEU A 329 2.05 -26.76 3.65
C LEU A 329 2.73 -25.91 4.73
N LEU A 330 3.81 -25.20 4.39
CA LEU A 330 4.50 -24.28 5.29
C LEU A 330 3.58 -23.15 5.76
N ALA A 331 2.70 -22.68 4.87
CA ALA A 331 1.67 -21.68 5.15
C ALA A 331 0.50 -22.19 6.02
N GLY A 332 0.58 -23.42 6.53
CA GLY A 332 -0.38 -24.00 7.47
C GLY A 332 -1.66 -24.52 6.81
N GLN A 333 -1.61 -24.90 5.53
CA GLN A 333 -2.75 -25.47 4.83
C GLN A 333 -2.78 -27.00 4.93
N PRO A 334 -3.96 -27.63 5.01
CA PRO A 334 -4.11 -29.08 4.93
C PRO A 334 -3.48 -29.66 3.66
N LEU A 335 -3.08 -30.94 3.70
CA LEU A 335 -2.43 -31.63 2.58
C LEU A 335 -3.24 -31.53 1.29
N LYS A 336 -4.55 -31.79 1.36
CA LYS A 336 -5.44 -31.72 0.21
C LYS A 336 -5.43 -30.35 -0.47
N GLN A 337 -5.58 -29.28 0.31
CA GLN A 337 -5.58 -27.90 -0.21
C GLN A 337 -4.20 -27.51 -0.76
N SER A 338 -3.13 -28.00 -0.14
CA SER A 338 -1.76 -27.74 -0.57
C SER A 338 -1.46 -28.38 -1.94
N VAL A 339 -1.84 -29.63 -2.13
CA VAL A 339 -1.69 -30.33 -3.43
C VAL A 339 -2.55 -29.68 -4.50
N GLN A 340 -3.79 -29.30 -4.19
CA GLN A 340 -4.66 -28.56 -5.09
C GLN A 340 -4.05 -27.22 -5.50
N THR A 341 -3.45 -26.50 -4.56
CA THR A 341 -2.76 -25.24 -4.82
C THR A 341 -1.56 -25.47 -5.73
N GLY A 342 -0.73 -26.48 -5.44
CA GLY A 342 0.48 -26.72 -6.23
C GLY A 342 0.22 -27.18 -7.65
N MET A 343 -0.69 -28.14 -7.85
CA MET A 343 -1.02 -28.59 -9.21
C MET A 343 -1.68 -27.48 -10.05
N SER A 344 -2.31 -26.49 -9.41
CA SER A 344 -2.88 -25.32 -10.09
C SER A 344 -1.84 -24.24 -10.44
N LEU A 345 -0.62 -24.31 -9.94
CA LEU A 345 0.45 -23.34 -10.20
C LEU A 345 1.60 -24.02 -10.92
N SER A 346 1.33 -24.77 -12.00
CA SER A 346 2.31 -25.65 -12.66
C SER A 346 2.69 -25.22 -14.09
N GLN A 347 2.50 -23.95 -14.40
CA GLN A 347 2.68 -23.39 -15.75
C GLN A 347 3.35 -22.03 -15.73
N ILE A 348 3.88 -21.65 -16.88
CA ILE A 348 4.58 -20.37 -17.10
C ILE A 348 3.59 -19.29 -17.55
N GLY A 349 3.77 -18.06 -17.04
CA GLY A 349 2.93 -16.90 -17.33
C GLY A 349 3.37 -16.01 -18.50
N GLU A 350 2.50 -15.05 -18.84
CA GLU A 350 2.79 -14.00 -19.83
C GLU A 350 3.99 -13.12 -19.40
N PHE A 351 4.14 -12.90 -18.10
CA PHE A 351 5.28 -12.23 -17.49
C PHE A 351 6.61 -12.87 -17.81
N SER A 352 6.65 -14.20 -17.94
CA SER A 352 7.87 -14.92 -18.27
C SER A 352 8.35 -14.61 -19.69
N PHE A 353 7.44 -14.29 -20.62
CA PHE A 353 7.82 -13.80 -21.96
C PHE A 353 8.40 -12.40 -21.89
N ILE A 354 7.85 -11.53 -21.05
CA ILE A 354 8.35 -10.17 -20.84
C ILE A 354 9.76 -10.23 -20.23
N ILE A 355 9.99 -11.08 -19.22
CA ILE A 355 11.31 -11.28 -18.59
C ILE A 355 12.32 -11.84 -19.59
N ALA A 356 11.93 -12.84 -20.39
CA ALA A 356 12.80 -13.41 -21.42
C ALA A 356 13.17 -12.38 -22.49
N THR A 357 12.20 -11.57 -22.93
CA THR A 357 12.43 -10.51 -23.91
C THR A 357 13.32 -9.41 -23.34
N LEU A 358 13.13 -9.04 -22.08
CA LEU A 358 13.99 -8.08 -21.37
C LEU A 358 15.46 -8.54 -21.34
N GLY A 359 15.71 -9.83 -21.14
CA GLY A 359 17.06 -10.39 -21.21
C GLY A 359 17.68 -10.26 -22.61
N MET A 360 16.89 -10.50 -23.65
CA MET A 360 17.33 -10.38 -25.04
C MET A 360 17.58 -8.92 -25.45
N THR A 361 16.66 -8.00 -25.13
CA THR A 361 16.79 -6.57 -25.51
C THR A 361 17.95 -5.89 -24.78
N LEU A 362 18.24 -6.33 -23.55
CA LEU A 362 19.43 -5.88 -22.81
C LEU A 362 20.72 -6.60 -23.28
N ASN A 363 20.63 -7.52 -24.23
CA ASN A 363 21.74 -8.33 -24.74
C ASN A 363 22.51 -9.08 -23.64
N VAL A 364 21.80 -9.54 -22.61
CA VAL A 364 22.40 -10.29 -21.47
C VAL A 364 22.04 -11.76 -21.45
N THR A 365 21.07 -12.17 -22.27
CA THR A 365 20.73 -13.59 -22.48
C THR A 365 20.96 -14.00 -23.92
N SER A 366 21.34 -15.26 -24.10
CA SER A 366 21.49 -15.89 -25.40
C SER A 366 20.16 -15.99 -26.15
N SER A 367 20.20 -15.87 -27.48
CA SER A 367 19.00 -15.87 -28.35
C SER A 367 18.19 -17.16 -28.31
N PHE A 368 18.76 -18.27 -27.84
CA PHE A 368 18.05 -19.55 -27.70
C PHE A 368 17.04 -19.57 -26.54
N LEU A 369 17.26 -18.75 -25.50
CA LEU A 369 16.51 -18.85 -24.24
C LEU A 369 15.04 -18.52 -24.46
N TYR A 370 14.75 -17.48 -25.26
CA TYR A 370 13.39 -17.05 -25.52
C TYR A 370 12.55 -18.10 -26.26
N PRO A 371 12.97 -18.65 -27.42
CA PRO A 371 12.23 -19.73 -28.10
C PRO A 371 11.97 -20.94 -27.19
N VAL A 372 12.95 -21.33 -26.38
CA VAL A 372 12.82 -22.44 -25.43
C VAL A 372 11.71 -22.14 -24.40
N VAL A 373 11.71 -20.96 -23.82
CA VAL A 373 10.69 -20.53 -22.85
C VAL A 373 9.30 -20.47 -23.46
N VAL A 374 9.18 -19.98 -24.70
CA VAL A 374 7.90 -19.98 -25.44
C VAL A 374 7.38 -21.39 -25.62
N ALA A 375 8.23 -22.34 -26.04
CA ALA A 375 7.83 -23.73 -26.22
C ALA A 375 7.39 -24.38 -24.89
N VAL A 376 8.15 -24.16 -23.81
CA VAL A 376 7.80 -24.67 -22.47
C VAL A 376 6.46 -24.09 -22.00
N SER A 377 6.22 -22.79 -22.20
CA SER A 377 4.94 -22.16 -21.84
C SER A 377 3.76 -22.71 -22.64
N ALA A 378 3.94 -22.93 -23.95
CA ALA A 378 2.90 -23.54 -24.78
C ALA A 378 2.52 -24.94 -24.26
N ILE A 379 3.50 -25.81 -23.99
CA ILE A 379 3.24 -27.17 -23.50
C ILE A 379 2.60 -27.16 -22.10
N THR A 380 3.11 -26.32 -21.20
CA THR A 380 2.56 -26.22 -19.83
C THR A 380 1.13 -25.67 -19.84
N THR A 381 0.82 -24.70 -20.71
CA THR A 381 -0.54 -24.16 -20.89
C THR A 381 -1.56 -25.24 -21.25
N PHE A 382 -1.22 -26.14 -22.17
CA PHE A 382 -2.10 -27.26 -22.52
C PHE A 382 -2.22 -28.28 -21.39
N THR A 383 -1.21 -28.39 -20.54
CA THR A 383 -1.17 -29.38 -19.45
C THR A 383 -1.93 -28.92 -18.21
N THR A 384 -2.03 -27.60 -17.96
CA THR A 384 -2.64 -27.02 -16.75
C THR A 384 -4.08 -27.47 -16.45
N PRO A 385 -5.03 -27.48 -17.41
CA PRO A 385 -6.41 -27.89 -17.12
C PRO A 385 -6.49 -29.34 -16.60
N PHE A 386 -5.62 -30.21 -17.12
CA PHE A 386 -5.49 -31.58 -16.64
C PHE A 386 -4.92 -31.62 -15.23
N MET A 387 -3.87 -30.85 -14.95
CA MET A 387 -3.28 -30.75 -13.61
C MET A 387 -4.31 -30.30 -12.56
N VAL A 388 -5.11 -29.27 -12.85
CA VAL A 388 -6.17 -28.80 -11.95
C VAL A 388 -7.24 -29.87 -11.75
N LYS A 389 -7.68 -30.52 -12.83
CA LYS A 389 -8.69 -31.59 -12.77
C LYS A 389 -8.22 -32.80 -11.96
N TYR A 390 -6.97 -33.22 -12.13
CA TYR A 390 -6.39 -34.37 -11.43
C TYR A 390 -5.88 -34.06 -10.03
N ALA A 391 -5.96 -32.80 -9.59
CA ALA A 391 -5.47 -32.42 -8.27
C ALA A 391 -6.20 -33.11 -7.11
N VAL A 392 -7.52 -33.29 -7.22
CA VAL A 392 -8.32 -33.99 -6.21
C VAL A 392 -7.95 -35.48 -6.10
N PRO A 393 -8.01 -36.29 -7.17
CA PRO A 393 -7.66 -37.71 -7.06
C PRO A 393 -6.20 -37.91 -6.65
N PHE A 394 -5.28 -37.07 -7.11
CA PHE A 394 -3.88 -37.14 -6.70
C PHE A 394 -3.68 -36.82 -5.22
N SER A 395 -4.40 -35.83 -4.68
CA SER A 395 -4.36 -35.51 -3.25
C SER A 395 -4.85 -36.68 -2.38
N ASN A 396 -5.94 -37.36 -2.80
CA ASN A 396 -6.46 -38.53 -2.11
C ASN A 396 -5.47 -39.70 -2.19
N PHE A 397 -4.86 -39.93 -3.36
CA PHE A 397 -3.84 -40.95 -3.55
C PHE A 397 -2.64 -40.72 -2.62
N LEU A 398 -2.13 -39.48 -2.54
CA LEU A 398 -1.05 -39.11 -1.62
C LEU A 398 -1.44 -39.33 -0.16
N GLU A 399 -2.66 -38.98 0.24
CA GLU A 399 -3.16 -39.19 1.61
C GLU A 399 -3.17 -40.68 2.00
N HIS A 400 -3.46 -41.58 1.06
CA HIS A 400 -3.44 -43.03 1.28
C HIS A 400 -2.03 -43.63 1.27
N LYS A 401 -1.13 -43.11 0.41
CA LYS A 401 0.25 -43.61 0.26
C LYS A 401 1.20 -43.10 1.34
N LEU A 402 0.98 -41.90 1.87
CA LEU A 402 1.84 -41.30 2.88
C LEU A 402 1.62 -41.96 4.26
N PRO A 403 2.67 -42.08 5.10
CA PRO A 403 2.50 -42.69 6.42
C PRO A 403 1.51 -41.87 7.27
N ARG A 404 0.55 -42.55 7.93
CA ARG A 404 -0.49 -41.90 8.74
C ARG A 404 0.05 -40.89 9.78
N LYS A 405 1.26 -41.13 10.31
CA LYS A 405 1.96 -40.20 11.21
C LYS A 405 2.22 -38.83 10.56
N TRP A 406 2.64 -38.81 9.30
CA TRP A 406 2.92 -37.57 8.56
C TRP A 406 1.66 -36.78 8.30
N VAL A 407 0.61 -37.43 7.79
CA VAL A 407 -0.69 -36.79 7.54
C VAL A 407 -1.27 -36.19 8.83
N LYS A 408 -1.22 -36.95 9.94
CA LYS A 408 -1.68 -36.47 11.26
C LYS A 408 -0.85 -35.28 11.76
N ASN A 409 0.45 -35.26 11.52
CA ASN A 409 1.32 -34.14 11.92
C ASN A 409 1.05 -32.89 11.08
N ILE A 410 0.86 -33.04 9.76
CA ILE A 410 0.49 -31.93 8.86
C ILE A 410 -0.85 -31.32 9.28
N ASN A 411 -1.86 -32.15 9.54
CA ASN A 411 -3.18 -31.65 9.96
C ASN A 411 -3.13 -30.99 11.36
N ARG A 412 -2.29 -31.49 12.27
CA ARG A 412 -2.07 -30.85 13.58
C ARG A 412 -1.39 -29.49 13.43
N TYR A 413 -0.38 -29.41 12.57
CA TYR A 413 0.28 -28.15 12.24
C TYR A 413 -0.70 -27.16 11.60
N SER A 414 -1.55 -27.59 10.66
CA SER A 414 -2.52 -26.68 10.03
C SER A 414 -3.51 -26.10 11.04
N VAL A 415 -4.00 -26.91 11.99
CA VAL A 415 -4.91 -26.45 13.05
C VAL A 415 -4.21 -25.43 13.96
N ASN A 416 -2.97 -25.72 14.38
CA ASN A 416 -2.20 -24.82 15.24
C ASN A 416 -1.80 -23.52 14.52
N ALA A 417 -1.32 -23.61 13.27
CA ALA A 417 -0.92 -22.46 12.47
C ALA A 417 -2.09 -21.51 12.19
N GLN A 418 -3.31 -22.05 12.05
CA GLN A 418 -4.52 -21.24 11.91
C GLN A 418 -4.97 -20.58 13.22
N ALA A 419 -4.68 -21.19 14.38
CA ALA A 419 -4.97 -20.64 15.69
C ALA A 419 -4.00 -19.52 16.14
N ILE A 420 -2.76 -19.48 15.61
CA ILE A 420 -1.69 -18.53 15.98
C ILE A 420 -1.86 -17.14 15.31
N LYS A 421 -3.01 -16.82 14.71
CA LYS A 421 -3.24 -15.54 14.01
C LYS A 421 -3.41 -14.29 14.91
N SER A 422 -2.84 -14.28 16.12
CA SER A 422 -2.58 -13.06 16.89
C SER A 422 -1.11 -12.68 16.74
N VAL A 423 -0.81 -11.70 15.89
CA VAL A 423 0.55 -11.15 15.74
C VAL A 423 1.03 -10.63 17.09
N SER A 424 2.25 -11.01 17.49
CA SER A 424 2.86 -10.52 18.73
C SER A 424 2.96 -8.99 18.73
N ILE A 425 2.59 -8.35 19.83
CA ILE A 425 2.66 -6.89 20.01
C ILE A 425 4.09 -6.37 19.72
N TRP A 426 5.11 -7.12 20.14
CA TRP A 426 6.53 -6.81 19.84
C TRP A 426 6.83 -6.75 18.34
N GLN A 427 6.28 -7.69 17.55
CA GLN A 427 6.49 -7.69 16.09
C GLN A 427 5.82 -6.50 15.43
N LYS A 428 4.66 -6.06 15.92
CA LYS A 428 4.00 -4.84 15.41
C LYS A 428 4.89 -3.62 15.64
N VAL A 429 5.40 -3.45 16.86
CA VAL A 429 6.32 -2.33 17.20
C VAL A 429 7.60 -2.40 16.37
N LEU A 430 8.24 -3.56 16.30
CA LEU A 430 9.48 -3.72 15.55
C LEU A 430 9.30 -3.37 14.08
N ASN A 431 8.26 -3.90 13.43
CA ASN A 431 7.97 -3.62 12.02
C ASN A 431 7.67 -2.13 11.80
N ALA A 432 6.91 -1.50 12.69
CA ALA A 432 6.60 -0.07 12.60
C ALA A 432 7.88 0.79 12.67
N TYR A 433 8.80 0.47 13.59
CA TYR A 433 10.07 1.16 13.72
C TYR A 433 10.99 0.94 12.51
N ILE A 434 11.12 -0.30 12.02
CA ILE A 434 11.96 -0.61 10.86
C ILE A 434 11.47 0.15 9.63
N ILE A 435 10.16 0.13 9.35
CA ILE A 435 9.58 0.84 8.21
C ILE A 435 9.83 2.35 8.32
N GLN A 436 9.59 2.92 9.50
CA GLN A 436 9.84 4.36 9.75
C GLN A 436 11.31 4.72 9.56
N ILE A 437 12.25 3.96 10.12
CA ILE A 437 13.68 4.21 10.00
C ILE A 437 14.10 4.18 8.53
N VAL A 438 13.73 3.12 7.80
CA VAL A 438 14.10 2.93 6.39
C VAL A 438 13.55 4.06 5.53
N LEU A 439 12.26 4.39 5.66
CA LEU A 439 11.64 5.46 4.86
C LEU A 439 12.31 6.82 5.09
N HIS A 440 12.50 7.25 6.34
CA HIS A 440 13.09 8.55 6.62
C HIS A 440 14.56 8.62 6.25
N THR A 441 15.31 7.53 6.46
CA THR A 441 16.71 7.40 6.02
C THR A 441 16.81 7.63 4.51
N ILE A 442 15.93 7.01 3.73
CA ILE A 442 15.91 7.17 2.28
C ILE A 442 15.53 8.60 1.88
N ILE A 443 14.48 9.18 2.48
CA ILE A 443 14.05 10.55 2.18
C ILE A 443 15.17 11.55 2.48
N ILE A 444 15.80 11.46 3.65
CA ILE A 444 16.86 12.37 4.06
C ILE A 444 18.06 12.24 3.11
N ALA A 445 18.51 11.01 2.82
CA ALA A 445 19.60 10.77 1.88
C ALA A 445 19.28 11.31 0.48
N ALA A 446 18.04 11.17 0.02
CA ALA A 446 17.57 11.67 -1.27
C ALA A 446 17.59 13.18 -1.37
N VAL A 447 17.07 13.87 -0.36
CA VAL A 447 17.10 15.33 -0.33
C VAL A 447 18.55 15.82 -0.30
N ILE A 448 19.43 15.18 0.48
CA ILE A 448 20.86 15.55 0.53
C ILE A 448 21.52 15.38 -0.85
N LEU A 449 21.33 14.23 -1.52
CA LEU A 449 21.92 13.96 -2.84
C LEU A 449 21.33 14.82 -3.96
N LEU A 450 20.02 15.09 -3.93
CA LEU A 450 19.39 16.02 -4.87
C LEU A 450 19.89 17.43 -4.65
N SER A 451 20.05 17.83 -3.40
CA SER A 451 20.55 19.16 -3.06
C SER A 451 22.01 19.34 -3.49
N SER A 452 22.86 18.33 -3.34
CA SER A 452 24.25 18.41 -3.84
C SER A 452 24.31 18.48 -5.37
N LYS A 453 23.41 17.80 -6.09
CA LYS A 453 23.39 17.78 -7.56
C LYS A 453 22.74 19.00 -8.20
N PHE A 454 21.67 19.54 -7.60
CA PHE A 454 20.88 20.62 -8.20
C PHE A 454 21.01 21.94 -7.46
N VAL A 455 20.97 21.94 -6.12
CA VAL A 455 21.02 23.18 -5.33
C VAL A 455 22.46 23.71 -5.24
N ALA A 456 23.46 22.85 -5.04
CA ALA A 456 24.84 23.31 -4.91
C ALA A 456 25.37 24.07 -6.16
N PRO A 457 25.15 23.59 -7.40
CA PRO A 457 25.58 24.32 -8.60
C PRO A 457 24.86 25.66 -8.78
N LEU A 458 23.58 25.75 -8.38
CA LEU A 458 22.75 26.95 -8.51
C LEU A 458 23.23 28.12 -7.64
N VAL A 459 23.95 27.83 -6.55
CA VAL A 459 24.38 28.80 -5.55
C VAL A 459 25.91 28.94 -5.51
N ALA A 460 26.62 28.20 -6.38
CA ALA A 460 28.08 28.10 -6.41
C ALA A 460 28.78 29.45 -6.64
N ASP A 461 28.14 30.37 -7.37
CA ASP A 461 28.70 31.69 -7.70
C ASP A 461 28.67 32.69 -6.53
N THR A 462 28.07 32.31 -5.39
CA THR A 462 27.97 33.19 -4.21
C THR A 462 29.05 32.89 -3.18
N ARG A 463 29.54 33.92 -2.47
CA ARG A 463 30.57 33.81 -1.43
C ARG A 463 30.20 32.88 -0.27
N PHE A 464 28.89 32.63 -0.10
CA PHE A 464 28.30 31.76 0.91
C PHE A 464 27.50 30.61 0.26
N GLY A 465 27.90 30.17 -0.93
CA GLY A 465 27.14 29.18 -1.71
C GLY A 465 26.92 27.87 -0.98
N ASN A 466 27.98 27.31 -0.42
CA ASN A 466 27.91 26.05 0.32
C ASN A 466 27.12 26.18 1.63
N THR A 467 27.25 27.32 2.33
CA THR A 467 26.49 27.61 3.55
C THR A 467 25.00 27.74 3.25
N LEU A 468 24.65 28.45 2.18
CA LEU A 468 23.26 28.64 1.78
C LEU A 468 22.64 27.34 1.26
N ALA A 469 23.38 26.56 0.47
CA ALA A 469 22.95 25.24 0.01
C ALA A 469 22.68 24.32 1.21
N ALA A 470 23.64 24.18 2.15
CA ALA A 470 23.48 23.34 3.33
C ALA A 470 22.31 23.77 4.22
N LEU A 471 22.07 25.08 4.38
CA LEU A 471 20.95 25.61 5.16
C LEU A 471 19.60 25.29 4.50
N ILE A 472 19.50 25.45 3.18
CA ILE A 472 18.31 25.07 2.41
C ILE A 472 18.06 23.56 2.55
N THR A 473 19.11 22.73 2.39
CA THR A 473 18.99 21.28 2.56
C THR A 473 18.52 20.93 3.98
N LEU A 474 19.12 21.56 5.00
CA LEU A 474 18.80 21.31 6.42
C LEU A 474 17.34 21.64 6.73
N VAL A 475 16.83 22.76 6.22
CA VAL A 475 15.43 23.16 6.39
C VAL A 475 14.48 22.13 5.76
N ILE A 476 14.79 21.62 4.57
CA ILE A 476 13.96 20.61 3.90
C ILE A 476 13.98 19.27 4.66
N ILE A 477 15.14 18.84 5.18
CA ILE A 477 15.25 17.56 5.90
C ILE A 477 14.81 17.63 7.36
N ALA A 478 14.75 18.81 7.98
CA ALA A 478 14.49 18.95 9.42
C ALA A 478 13.22 18.25 9.92
N PRO A 479 12.06 18.29 9.22
CA PRO A 479 10.87 17.54 9.63
C PRO A 479 11.08 16.02 9.60
N PHE A 480 11.85 15.52 8.63
CA PHE A 480 12.16 14.10 8.47
C PHE A 480 13.21 13.61 9.47
N LEU A 481 14.20 14.46 9.79
CA LEU A 481 15.14 14.20 10.89
C LEU A 481 14.37 14.04 12.21
N TRP A 482 13.43 14.95 12.47
CA TRP A 482 12.56 14.89 13.66
C TRP A 482 11.76 13.60 13.72
N ALA A 483 11.13 13.22 12.61
CA ALA A 483 10.41 11.95 12.51
C ALA A 483 11.33 10.73 12.69
N LEU A 484 12.54 10.76 12.13
CA LEU A 484 13.52 9.68 12.29
C LEU A 484 13.98 9.55 13.74
N SER A 485 14.20 10.65 14.47
CA SER A 485 14.89 10.58 15.76
C SER A 485 13.97 10.62 16.99
N LEU A 486 12.94 11.48 17.00
CA LEU A 486 12.18 11.82 18.23
C LEU A 486 10.69 11.49 18.19
N ARG A 487 10.11 11.22 17.01
CA ARG A 487 8.69 10.88 16.89
C ARG A 487 8.33 9.59 17.65
N ARG A 488 7.20 9.58 18.34
CA ARG A 488 6.63 8.38 18.95
C ARG A 488 5.95 7.50 17.89
N ILE A 489 6.22 6.19 17.94
CA ILE A 489 5.78 5.20 16.94
C ILE A 489 5.08 4.08 17.69
N ALA A 490 3.88 3.69 17.24
CA ALA A 490 3.09 2.63 17.84
C ALA A 490 2.88 2.86 19.35
N ASP A 491 2.39 4.04 19.71
CA ASP A 491 2.37 4.55 21.09
C ASP A 491 1.66 3.59 22.05
N GLU A 492 0.49 3.07 21.67
CA GLU A 492 -0.27 2.11 22.46
C GLU A 492 0.50 0.80 22.67
N GLU A 493 1.04 0.21 21.60
CA GLU A 493 1.79 -1.04 21.71
C GLU A 493 3.11 -0.89 22.45
N VAL A 494 3.79 0.26 22.32
CA VAL A 494 5.02 0.58 23.03
C VAL A 494 4.73 0.77 24.52
N GLU A 495 3.64 1.43 24.89
CA GLU A 495 3.25 1.63 26.29
C GLU A 495 2.99 0.28 26.98
N LEU A 496 2.22 -0.61 26.33
CA LEU A 496 2.00 -1.99 26.80
C LEU A 496 3.32 -2.77 26.97
N LEU A 497 4.25 -2.67 26.01
CA LEU A 497 5.55 -3.35 26.10
C LEU A 497 6.50 -2.69 27.12
N TRP A 498 6.32 -1.41 27.42
CA TRP A 498 7.14 -0.68 28.36
C TRP A 498 6.85 -1.10 29.81
N GLU A 499 5.62 -1.50 30.10
CA GLU A 499 5.26 -2.08 31.40
C GLU A 499 6.07 -3.36 31.68
N GLU A 500 6.32 -4.16 30.65
CA GLU A 500 7.13 -5.38 30.73
C GLU A 500 8.64 -5.10 30.82
N ARG A 501 9.24 -5.41 31.98
CA ARG A 501 10.68 -5.20 32.24
C ARG A 501 11.61 -5.83 31.19
N LYS A 502 11.18 -6.94 30.56
CA LYS A 502 11.91 -7.67 29.51
C LYS A 502 12.14 -6.83 28.25
N TYR A 503 11.19 -6.00 27.85
CA TYR A 503 11.25 -5.26 26.58
C TYR A 503 11.78 -3.82 26.71
N ARG A 504 11.81 -3.25 27.93
CA ARG A 504 12.33 -1.89 28.18
C ARG A 504 13.72 -1.64 27.59
N GLY A 505 14.65 -2.59 27.77
CA GLY A 505 16.01 -2.45 27.24
C GLY A 505 16.05 -2.40 25.71
N ALA A 506 15.24 -3.23 25.05
CA ALA A 506 15.15 -3.25 23.58
C ALA A 506 14.51 -1.97 23.04
N LEU A 507 13.45 -1.46 23.68
CA LEU A 507 12.81 -0.20 23.30
C LEU A 507 13.77 0.99 23.45
N LEU A 508 14.54 1.05 24.56
CA LEU A 508 15.58 2.06 24.76
C LEU A 508 16.66 1.98 23.67
N MET A 509 17.11 0.77 23.32
CA MET A 509 18.10 0.57 22.27
C MET A 509 17.59 1.06 20.90
N MET A 510 16.31 0.84 20.59
CA MET A 510 15.69 1.33 19.35
C MET A 510 15.63 2.87 19.29
N ILE A 511 15.36 3.54 20.42
CA ILE A 511 15.41 5.00 20.52
C ILE A 511 16.84 5.52 20.32
N LEU A 512 17.83 4.87 20.95
CA LEU A 512 19.24 5.25 20.80
C LEU A 512 19.74 5.12 19.36
N ILE A 513 19.38 4.03 18.67
CA ILE A 513 19.72 3.82 17.25
C ILE A 513 19.16 4.97 16.40
N ARG A 514 17.91 5.37 16.63
CA ARG A 514 17.25 6.46 15.91
C ARG A 514 17.91 7.82 16.13
N MET A 515 18.26 8.13 17.38
CA MET A 515 18.98 9.37 17.72
C MET A 515 20.38 9.40 17.09
N SER A 516 21.09 8.26 17.12
CA SER A 516 22.39 8.12 16.46
C SER A 516 22.30 8.31 14.95
N LEU A 517 21.31 7.71 14.29
CA LEU A 517 21.07 7.89 12.84
C LEU A 517 20.74 9.35 12.49
N GLY A 518 19.92 10.03 13.30
CA GLY A 518 19.64 11.46 13.11
C GLY A 518 20.92 12.30 13.18
N LEU A 519 21.77 12.06 14.18
CA LEU A 519 23.06 12.76 14.31
C LEU A 519 24.00 12.46 13.13
N PHE A 520 24.06 11.20 12.71
CA PHE A 520 24.84 10.77 11.54
C PHE A 520 24.43 11.54 10.28
N PHE A 521 23.13 11.69 10.00
CA PHE A 521 22.66 12.39 8.81
C PHE A 521 22.96 13.89 8.84
N ILE A 522 22.89 14.54 10.01
CA ILE A 522 23.31 15.94 10.13
C ILE A 522 24.82 16.05 9.87
N GLY A 523 25.63 15.16 10.44
CA GLY A 523 27.07 15.12 10.17
C GLY A 523 27.39 14.85 8.69
N PHE A 524 26.67 13.92 8.06
CA PHE A 524 26.83 13.56 6.65
C PHE A 524 26.51 14.73 5.72
N LEU A 525 25.41 15.45 5.97
CA LEU A 525 25.09 16.69 5.25
C LEU A 525 26.22 17.71 5.37
N LEU A 526 26.71 17.94 6.60
CA LEU A 526 27.74 18.95 6.83
C LEU A 526 29.08 18.58 6.18
N ASN A 527 29.44 17.30 6.14
CA ASN A 527 30.66 16.83 5.46
C ASN A 527 30.61 17.00 3.93
N ILE A 528 29.42 17.05 3.32
CA ILE A 528 29.27 17.30 1.88
C ILE A 528 29.55 18.76 1.52
N PHE A 529 29.12 19.70 2.37
CA PHE A 529 29.14 21.13 2.06
C PHE A 529 30.27 21.90 2.75
N PHE A 530 30.82 21.37 3.85
CA PHE A 530 31.80 22.08 4.69
C PHE A 530 33.08 21.27 4.91
N SER A 531 34.16 21.98 5.25
CA SER A 531 35.36 21.33 5.77
C SER A 531 35.10 20.72 7.17
N PRO A 532 35.85 19.70 7.59
CA PRO A 532 35.57 18.96 8.83
C PRO A 532 35.45 19.85 10.09
N LEU A 533 36.24 20.92 10.16
CA LEU A 533 36.27 21.85 11.29
C LEU A 533 35.02 22.76 11.36
N VAL A 534 34.56 23.25 10.20
CA VAL A 534 33.35 24.08 10.10
C VAL A 534 32.09 23.22 10.26
N ALA A 535 32.12 21.99 9.75
CA ALA A 535 31.07 20.99 9.95
C ALA A 535 30.82 20.70 11.43
N PHE A 536 31.87 20.60 12.26
CA PHE A 536 31.71 20.33 13.70
C PHE A 536 30.99 21.47 14.44
N VAL A 537 31.34 22.73 14.16
CA VAL A 537 30.68 23.90 14.77
C VAL A 537 29.22 24.02 14.29
N ALA A 538 28.99 23.81 12.99
CA ALA A 538 27.65 23.81 12.42
C ALA A 538 26.76 22.69 12.97
N LEU A 539 27.34 21.53 13.32
CA LEU A 539 26.63 20.41 13.93
C LEU A 539 26.08 20.78 15.31
N ILE A 540 26.88 21.45 16.14
CA ILE A 540 26.45 21.90 17.48
C ILE A 540 25.30 22.90 17.38
N ILE A 541 25.39 23.86 16.44
CA ILE A 541 24.33 24.84 16.18
C ILE A 541 23.05 24.14 15.69
N ALA A 542 23.19 23.18 14.76
CA ALA A 542 22.06 22.41 14.24
C ALA A 542 21.35 21.62 15.36
N ILE A 543 22.09 20.97 16.27
CA ILE A 543 21.53 20.26 17.42
C ILE A 543 20.78 21.22 18.35
N ALA A 544 21.35 22.40 18.62
CA ALA A 544 20.71 23.40 19.48
C ALA A 544 19.38 23.91 18.87
N VAL A 545 19.38 24.25 17.58
CA VAL A 545 18.16 24.67 16.85
C VAL A 545 17.11 23.54 16.83
N TYR A 546 17.56 22.31 16.64
CA TYR A 546 16.70 21.12 16.61
C TYR A 546 15.99 20.84 17.95
N GLN A 547 16.65 21.15 19.08
CA GLN A 547 16.07 21.06 20.42
C GLN A 547 15.07 22.19 20.73
N ILE A 548 15.22 23.36 20.10
CA ILE A 548 14.40 24.56 20.41
C ILE A 548 13.03 24.54 19.70
N PHE A 549 12.90 23.89 18.54
CA PHE A 549 11.67 23.93 17.71
C PHE A 549 10.94 22.59 17.49
N PRO A 550 10.80 21.69 18.49
CA PRO A 550 10.21 20.36 18.28
C PRO A 550 8.73 20.42 17.87
N LYS A 551 7.96 21.37 18.40
CA LYS A 551 6.53 21.53 18.07
C LYS A 551 6.31 21.90 16.60
N LYS A 552 7.07 22.87 16.08
CA LYS A 552 6.96 23.31 14.68
C LYS A 552 7.41 22.23 13.70
N LEU A 553 8.48 21.50 14.02
CA LEU A 553 8.96 20.38 13.20
C LEU A 553 7.93 19.25 13.16
N ASN A 554 7.32 18.93 14.31
CA ASN A 554 6.24 17.95 14.38
C ASN A 554 5.02 18.37 13.55
N GLU A 555 4.58 19.63 13.67
CA GLU A 555 3.46 20.16 12.88
C GLU A 555 3.72 20.12 11.37
N GLN A 556 4.92 20.54 10.93
CA GLN A 556 5.29 20.47 9.52
C GLN A 556 5.33 19.04 9.01
N TYR A 557 5.97 18.14 9.77
CA TYR A 557 6.01 16.73 9.42
C TYR A 557 4.61 16.12 9.33
N HIS A 558 3.74 16.37 10.32
CA HIS A 558 2.36 15.88 10.29
C HIS A 558 1.56 16.44 9.11
N ARG A 559 1.79 17.67 8.66
CA ARG A 559 1.18 18.19 7.43
C ARG A 559 1.65 17.41 6.20
N ILE A 560 2.95 17.13 6.09
CA ILE A 560 3.51 16.37 4.97
C ILE A 560 2.98 14.93 5.00
N GLU A 561 3.02 14.28 6.16
CA GLU A 561 2.56 12.91 6.36
C GLU A 561 1.06 12.79 6.11
N SER A 562 0.24 13.67 6.69
CA SER A 562 -1.21 13.63 6.47
C SER A 562 -1.58 13.87 5.01
N HIS A 563 -0.86 14.75 4.30
CA HIS A 563 -1.04 14.94 2.87
C HIS A 563 -0.64 13.69 2.07
N PHE A 564 0.52 13.07 2.40
CA PHE A 564 0.95 11.82 1.77
C PHE A 564 -0.03 10.67 2.03
N LEU A 565 -0.42 10.44 3.28
CA LEU A 565 -1.38 9.42 3.68
C LEU A 565 -2.74 9.66 3.06
N LYS A 566 -3.19 10.92 2.96
CA LYS A 566 -4.41 11.27 2.25
C LYS A 566 -4.32 10.90 0.78
N ASN A 567 -3.24 11.26 0.08
CA ASN A 567 -3.06 10.89 -1.32
C ASN A 567 -3.02 9.36 -1.52
N LEU A 568 -2.29 8.64 -0.66
CA LEU A 568 -2.21 7.18 -0.70
C LEU A 568 -3.55 6.51 -0.40
N ASN A 569 -4.36 7.11 0.48
CA ASN A 569 -5.64 6.54 0.92
C ASN A 569 -6.85 7.02 0.12
N ASP A 570 -6.75 8.13 -0.59
CA ASP A 570 -7.85 8.82 -1.27
C ASP A 570 -8.57 7.89 -2.26
N ARG A 571 -7.85 7.05 -3.01
CA ARG A 571 -8.47 6.09 -3.96
C ARG A 571 -9.41 5.11 -3.25
N GLU A 572 -8.98 4.56 -2.11
CA GLU A 572 -9.78 3.56 -1.39
C GLU A 572 -10.93 4.20 -0.64
N ASN A 573 -10.69 5.33 0.04
CA ASN A 573 -11.74 6.08 0.73
C ASN A 573 -12.86 6.42 -0.27
N LYS A 574 -12.50 6.93 -1.45
CA LYS A 574 -13.48 7.26 -2.50
C LYS A 574 -14.18 6.04 -3.11
N LYS A 575 -13.52 4.87 -3.17
CA LYS A 575 -14.17 3.60 -3.56
C LYS A 575 -15.17 3.13 -2.52
N ILE A 576 -14.83 3.28 -1.25
CA ILE A 576 -15.70 2.97 -0.11
C ILE A 576 -16.93 3.90 -0.19
N ASP A 577 -16.73 5.20 -0.34
CA ASP A 577 -17.81 6.19 -0.53
C ASP A 577 -18.70 5.85 -1.72
N ARG A 578 -18.12 5.53 -2.88
CA ARG A 578 -18.87 5.10 -4.08
C ARG A 578 -19.62 3.80 -3.88
N ARG A 579 -19.06 2.83 -3.16
CA ARG A 579 -19.74 1.55 -2.88
C ARG A 579 -20.94 1.79 -1.97
N TYR A 580 -20.82 2.67 -0.98
CA TYR A 580 -21.98 3.10 -0.20
C TYR A 580 -22.99 3.81 -1.10
N ALA A 581 -22.56 4.75 -1.95
CA ALA A 581 -23.43 5.46 -2.91
C ALA A 581 -24.20 4.52 -3.87
N ASN A 582 -23.54 3.51 -4.44
CA ASN A 582 -24.16 2.57 -5.38
C ASN A 582 -25.06 1.51 -4.73
N LEU A 583 -24.98 1.34 -3.40
CA LEU A 583 -25.86 0.44 -2.64
C LEU A 583 -27.12 1.15 -2.14
N MET A 584 -27.23 2.46 -2.36
CA MET A 584 -28.39 3.25 -1.97
C MET A 584 -29.32 3.40 -3.17
N PRO A 585 -30.48 2.73 -3.17
CA PRO A 585 -31.47 2.98 -4.22
C PRO A 585 -32.00 4.43 -4.13
N TRP A 586 -32.51 4.96 -5.24
CA TRP A 586 -33.28 6.23 -5.32
C TRP A 586 -32.57 7.51 -4.80
N ASP A 587 -31.37 7.82 -5.32
CA ASP A 587 -30.59 9.06 -5.05
C ASP A 587 -30.28 9.35 -3.55
N GLY A 588 -30.36 8.32 -2.68
CA GLY A 588 -30.01 8.44 -1.28
C GLY A 588 -28.50 8.48 -1.05
N HIS A 589 -28.03 9.34 -0.13
CA HIS A 589 -26.64 9.38 0.32
C HIS A 589 -26.54 9.41 1.86
N MET A 590 -25.34 9.14 2.37
CA MET A 590 -25.02 9.28 3.80
C MET A 590 -24.50 10.70 4.07
N SER A 591 -25.03 11.34 5.11
CA SER A 591 -24.60 12.65 5.59
C SER A 591 -24.38 12.62 7.11
N PHE A 592 -23.43 13.42 7.58
CA PHE A 592 -22.98 13.43 8.98
C PHE A 592 -23.38 14.74 9.64
N PHE A 593 -23.92 14.63 10.85
CA PHE A 593 -24.36 15.78 11.64
C PHE A 593 -23.92 15.65 13.09
N ASP A 594 -23.50 16.76 13.68
CA ASP A 594 -23.18 16.84 15.10
C ASP A 594 -24.41 17.33 15.88
N ILE A 595 -24.69 16.69 17.02
CA ILE A 595 -25.69 17.18 17.96
C ILE A 595 -25.07 18.28 18.82
N GLY A 596 -25.55 19.51 18.65
CA GLY A 596 -25.12 20.67 19.41
C GLY A 596 -25.15 20.43 20.93
N LYS A 597 -24.20 21.05 21.64
CA LYS A 597 -24.05 20.85 23.10
C LYS A 597 -25.29 21.26 23.90
N GLU A 598 -25.96 22.30 23.44
CA GLU A 598 -27.19 22.87 24.02
C GLU A 598 -28.41 22.56 23.13
N SER A 599 -28.47 21.35 22.56
CA SER A 599 -29.59 20.94 21.70
C SER A 599 -30.78 20.43 22.52
N ASN A 600 -31.99 20.91 22.21
CA ASN A 600 -33.26 20.41 22.75
C ASN A 600 -33.61 18.96 22.33
N LEU A 601 -32.78 18.38 21.46
CA LEU A 601 -32.88 16.99 21.00
C LEU A 601 -32.05 16.04 21.88
N ALA A 602 -31.05 16.58 22.59
CA ALA A 602 -30.22 15.81 23.51
C ALA A 602 -31.08 15.24 24.65
N GLY A 603 -30.84 13.98 25.00
CA GLY A 603 -31.57 13.22 26.00
C GLY A 603 -32.83 12.53 25.49
N LYS A 604 -33.36 12.85 24.29
CA LYS A 604 -34.55 12.19 23.71
C LYS A 604 -34.19 10.89 22.98
N THR A 605 -35.11 9.93 22.97
CA THR A 605 -34.94 8.68 22.21
C THR A 605 -35.29 8.86 20.74
N LEU A 606 -34.78 7.98 19.87
CA LEU A 606 -35.17 7.99 18.45
C LEU A 606 -36.68 7.75 18.24
N GLU A 607 -37.33 6.98 19.12
CA GLU A 607 -38.78 6.77 19.14
C GLU A 607 -39.56 8.04 19.48
N GLU A 608 -39.06 8.85 20.43
CA GLU A 608 -39.65 10.14 20.79
C GLU A 608 -39.49 11.16 19.65
N LEU A 609 -38.33 11.13 18.98
CA LEU A 609 -37.99 12.08 17.93
C LEU A 609 -38.68 11.78 16.58
N ARG A 610 -39.05 10.52 16.30
CA ARG A 610 -39.78 10.10 15.08
C ARG A 610 -39.17 10.63 13.77
N ILE A 611 -37.84 10.75 13.73
CA ILE A 611 -37.09 11.36 12.61
C ILE A 611 -37.36 10.63 11.30
N ARG A 612 -37.50 9.30 11.35
CA ARG A 612 -37.78 8.48 10.18
C ARG A 612 -39.18 8.74 9.62
N GLU A 613 -40.18 8.82 10.49
CA GLU A 613 -41.57 9.04 10.11
C GLU A 613 -41.82 10.47 9.64
N GLN A 614 -41.13 11.45 10.24
CA GLN A 614 -41.32 12.87 9.92
C GLN A 614 -40.57 13.31 8.66
N MET A 615 -39.32 12.89 8.50
CA MET A 615 -38.42 13.39 7.44
C MET A 615 -38.05 12.29 6.41
N GLY A 616 -38.46 11.05 6.63
CA GLY A 616 -38.17 9.93 5.71
C GLY A 616 -36.72 9.44 5.76
N ILE A 617 -36.03 9.70 6.86
CA ILE A 617 -34.59 9.55 7.02
C ILE A 617 -34.24 8.40 7.97
N ASN A 618 -33.17 7.65 7.69
CA ASN A 618 -32.69 6.60 8.60
C ASN A 618 -31.36 6.98 9.25
N ILE A 619 -31.20 6.66 10.53
CA ILE A 619 -29.91 6.83 11.22
C ILE A 619 -29.12 5.53 11.08
N ALA A 620 -27.96 5.60 10.43
CA ALA A 620 -27.10 4.45 10.17
C ALA A 620 -26.25 4.07 11.40
N TYR A 621 -25.69 5.07 12.07
CA TYR A 621 -24.96 4.91 13.32
C TYR A 621 -24.94 6.20 14.12
N ILE A 622 -24.68 6.07 15.41
CA ILE A 622 -24.39 7.19 16.31
C ILE A 622 -23.00 6.95 16.89
N LYS A 623 -22.10 7.92 16.75
CA LYS A 623 -20.77 7.88 17.35
C LYS A 623 -20.72 8.83 18.54
N ARG A 624 -20.45 8.25 19.71
CA ARG A 624 -20.38 8.93 21.00
C ARG A 624 -18.95 8.87 21.53
N GLY A 625 -18.19 9.93 21.27
CA GLY A 625 -16.75 9.92 21.51
C GLY A 625 -16.08 8.80 20.69
N ASP A 626 -15.48 7.84 21.38
CA ASP A 626 -14.81 6.68 20.76
C ASP A 626 -15.73 5.46 20.57
N VAL A 627 -16.97 5.52 21.09
CA VAL A 627 -17.93 4.40 21.00
C VAL A 627 -18.85 4.60 19.80
N MET A 628 -18.93 3.59 18.92
CA MET A 628 -19.82 3.59 17.77
C MET A 628 -21.00 2.64 17.97
N ILE A 629 -22.20 3.19 17.97
CA ILE A 629 -23.46 2.45 18.04
C ILE A 629 -23.97 2.26 16.61
N SER A 630 -23.68 1.08 16.06
CA SER A 630 -24.10 0.68 14.71
C SER A 630 -25.57 0.26 14.68
N ILE A 631 -26.34 0.81 13.74
CA ILE A 631 -27.78 0.52 13.55
C ILE A 631 -28.55 0.71 14.86
N PRO A 632 -28.63 1.96 15.37
CA PRO A 632 -29.25 2.25 16.66
C PRO A 632 -30.71 1.82 16.68
N THR A 633 -31.12 1.25 17.81
CA THR A 633 -32.52 0.85 18.01
C THR A 633 -33.39 2.06 18.34
N LYS A 634 -34.71 1.92 18.23
CA LYS A 634 -35.67 3.00 18.54
C LYS A 634 -35.54 3.58 19.96
N ASN A 635 -34.98 2.82 20.90
CA ASN A 635 -34.80 3.23 22.29
C ASN A 635 -33.50 4.02 22.52
N GLU A 636 -32.62 4.12 21.52
CA GLU A 636 -31.34 4.80 21.66
C GLU A 636 -31.56 6.31 21.82
N ARG A 637 -30.81 6.94 22.73
CA ARG A 637 -30.89 8.38 23.01
C ARG A 637 -29.77 9.13 22.31
N LEU A 638 -30.07 10.34 21.84
CA LEU A 638 -29.05 11.28 21.37
C LEU A 638 -28.44 12.02 22.56
N PHE A 639 -27.13 12.20 22.58
CA PHE A 639 -26.42 12.98 23.59
C PHE A 639 -25.72 14.20 23.00
N PRO A 640 -25.40 15.20 23.84
CA PRO A 640 -24.60 16.35 23.43
C PRO A 640 -23.25 15.91 22.85
N GLY A 641 -22.93 16.34 21.64
CA GLY A 641 -21.69 15.98 20.93
C GLY A 641 -21.69 14.60 20.26
N ASP A 642 -22.84 13.93 20.17
CA ASP A 642 -22.98 12.74 19.32
C ASP A 642 -22.83 13.14 17.84
N GLU A 643 -22.03 12.37 17.09
CA GLU A 643 -21.93 12.45 15.63
C GLU A 643 -22.90 11.40 15.03
N VAL A 644 -23.93 11.87 14.33
CA VAL A 644 -25.01 11.03 13.79
C VAL A 644 -24.84 10.91 12.27
N CYS A 645 -24.76 9.66 11.79
CA CYS A 645 -24.75 9.37 10.36
C CYS A 645 -26.15 9.03 9.87
N VAL A 646 -26.56 9.72 8.82
CA VAL A 646 -27.94 9.83 8.36
C VAL A 646 -28.03 9.43 6.89
N ILE A 647 -29.01 8.59 6.53
CA ILE A 647 -29.27 8.13 5.16
C ILE A 647 -30.57 8.76 4.65
N GLY A 648 -30.49 9.53 3.57
CA GLY A 648 -31.63 10.17 2.90
C GLY A 648 -31.25 10.85 1.58
N THR A 649 -32.21 11.43 0.86
CA THR A 649 -31.96 12.25 -0.33
C THR A 649 -31.46 13.66 0.05
N ASP A 650 -30.89 14.42 -0.89
CA ASP A 650 -30.43 15.81 -0.66
C ASP A 650 -31.51 16.70 -0.03
N ALA A 651 -32.76 16.56 -0.47
CA ALA A 651 -33.89 17.31 0.07
C ALA A 651 -34.15 16.97 1.55
N GLN A 652 -34.16 15.67 1.88
CA GLN A 652 -34.39 15.17 3.23
C GLN A 652 -33.25 15.56 4.18
N VAL A 653 -32.01 15.36 3.75
CA VAL A 653 -30.81 15.71 4.52
C VAL A 653 -30.78 17.22 4.83
N THR A 654 -31.15 18.07 3.87
CA THR A 654 -31.25 19.52 4.07
C THR A 654 -32.36 19.89 5.06
N GLU A 655 -33.49 19.17 5.04
CA GLU A 655 -34.57 19.35 6.00
C GLU A 655 -34.14 18.96 7.42
N PHE A 656 -33.41 17.85 7.56
CA PHE A 656 -32.85 17.42 8.83
C PHE A 656 -31.82 18.41 9.40
N ALA A 657 -30.97 18.97 8.54
CA ALA A 657 -30.03 20.03 8.95
C ALA A 657 -30.76 21.26 9.52
N LYS A 658 -31.86 21.69 8.87
CA LYS A 658 -32.70 22.78 9.37
C LYS A 658 -33.39 22.44 10.68
N TYR A 659 -33.81 21.19 10.84
CA TYR A 659 -34.42 20.68 12.07
C TYR A 659 -33.43 20.71 13.24
N LEU A 660 -32.17 20.30 13.03
CA LEU A 660 -31.14 20.40 14.07
C LEU A 660 -30.89 21.84 14.50
N ASN A 661 -30.66 22.74 13.54
CA ASN A 661 -30.37 24.15 13.81
C ASN A 661 -31.51 24.88 14.53
N HIS A 662 -32.78 24.57 14.21
CA HIS A 662 -33.93 25.14 14.92
C HIS A 662 -34.03 24.70 16.39
N ASN A 663 -33.41 23.56 16.73
CA ASN A 663 -33.44 22.99 18.07
C ASN A 663 -32.15 23.23 18.85
N GLU A 664 -31.21 24.03 18.34
CA GLU A 664 -30.09 24.53 19.12
C GLU A 664 -30.53 25.76 19.93
N LEU A 665 -30.29 25.73 21.24
CA LEU A 665 -30.54 26.87 22.12
C LEU A 665 -29.37 27.86 22.07
N GLU A 666 -29.68 29.15 22.07
CA GLU A 666 -28.68 30.19 22.33
C GLU A 666 -28.22 30.10 23.79
N ALA A 667 -26.90 30.06 24.01
CA ALA A 667 -26.34 30.05 25.35
C ALA A 667 -26.74 31.34 26.11
N PRO A 668 -27.13 31.25 27.39
CA PRO A 668 -27.49 32.43 28.17
C PRO A 668 -26.31 33.42 28.23
N ALA A 669 -26.60 34.71 27.98
CA ALA A 669 -25.62 35.78 27.82
C ALA A 669 -24.73 36.04 29.07
N SER A 670 -25.09 35.47 30.22
CA SER A 670 -24.29 35.51 31.44
C SER A 670 -24.50 34.24 32.25
N VAL A 671 -23.46 33.41 32.35
CA VAL A 671 -23.38 32.36 33.37
C VAL A 671 -22.94 33.06 34.67
N GLU A 672 -23.83 33.22 35.65
CA GLU A 672 -23.40 33.60 36.99
C GLU A 672 -22.50 32.48 37.53
N GLU A 673 -21.18 32.67 37.53
CA GLU A 673 -20.27 31.78 38.24
C GLU A 673 -20.59 31.85 39.74
N SER A 674 -21.33 30.85 40.22
CA SER A 674 -21.53 30.66 41.65
C SER A 674 -20.18 30.33 42.29
N GLN A 675 -19.57 31.31 42.94
CA GLN A 675 -18.34 31.10 43.69
C GLN A 675 -18.63 30.21 44.89
N ILE A 676 -18.22 28.95 44.80
CA ILE A 676 -18.27 28.02 45.93
C ILE A 676 -17.12 28.36 46.88
N VAL A 677 -17.43 28.55 48.16
CA VAL A 677 -16.43 28.85 49.20
C VAL A 677 -16.50 27.81 50.32
N LEU A 678 -15.33 27.50 50.88
CA LEU A 678 -15.20 26.74 52.13
C LEU A 678 -15.18 27.73 53.30
N ARG A 679 -16.06 27.53 54.27
CA ARG A 679 -16.10 28.32 55.51
C ARG A 679 -16.07 27.41 56.72
N GLN A 680 -15.36 27.86 57.74
CA GLN A 680 -15.34 27.23 59.05
C GLN A 680 -16.34 27.97 59.94
N LEU A 681 -17.21 27.22 60.62
CA LEU A 681 -18.28 27.73 61.47
C LEU A 681 -18.25 26.98 62.78
N GLU A 682 -18.42 27.68 63.90
CA GLU A 682 -18.65 27.04 65.19
C GLU A 682 -20.16 26.92 65.43
N VAL A 683 -20.62 25.74 65.84
CA VAL A 683 -22.03 25.47 66.13
C VAL A 683 -22.38 26.05 67.49
N SER A 684 -22.69 27.34 67.52
CA SER A 684 -23.07 28.11 68.72
C SER A 684 -24.57 28.38 68.82
N GLN A 685 -25.29 28.35 67.69
CA GLN A 685 -26.71 28.68 67.63
C GLN A 685 -27.62 27.50 67.96
N GLU A 686 -28.63 27.73 68.81
CA GLU A 686 -29.63 26.72 69.18
C GLU A 686 -30.39 26.13 67.97
N GLU A 687 -30.46 26.87 66.85
CA GLU A 687 -31.14 26.39 65.64
C GLU A 687 -30.43 25.19 64.97
N PHE A 688 -29.10 25.07 65.15
CA PHE A 688 -28.26 24.04 64.53
C PHE A 688 -27.81 22.94 65.51
N ILE A 689 -27.98 23.17 66.82
CA ILE A 689 -27.72 22.17 67.86
C ILE A 689 -28.78 21.06 67.76
N ASP A 690 -28.36 19.81 67.95
CA ASP A 690 -29.21 18.62 67.85
C ASP A 690 -29.86 18.38 66.47
N LYS A 691 -29.33 19.03 65.42
CA LYS A 691 -29.71 18.77 64.03
C LYS A 691 -28.72 17.86 63.35
N SER A 692 -29.22 16.96 62.51
CA SER A 692 -28.34 16.15 61.66
C SER A 692 -27.71 16.98 60.55
N ILE A 693 -26.57 16.55 60.02
CA ILE A 693 -25.92 17.19 58.89
C ILE A 693 -26.85 17.28 57.66
N GLY A 694 -27.69 16.28 57.44
CA GLY A 694 -28.72 16.31 56.40
C GLY A 694 -29.75 17.42 56.62
N GLN A 695 -30.20 17.63 57.86
CA GLN A 695 -31.11 18.72 58.23
C GLN A 695 -30.43 20.09 58.11
N PHE A 696 -29.15 20.19 58.51
CA PHE A 696 -28.33 21.38 58.31
C PHE A 696 -28.23 21.74 56.82
N ARG A 697 -27.89 20.77 55.95
CA ARG A 697 -27.82 20.96 54.49
C ARG A 697 -29.17 21.39 53.91
N GLY A 698 -30.28 20.79 54.36
CA GLY A 698 -31.62 21.16 53.91
C GLY A 698 -32.00 22.61 54.25
N LYS A 699 -31.57 23.11 55.42
CA LYS A 699 -31.84 24.50 55.86
C LYS A 699 -30.90 25.54 55.25
N THR A 700 -29.61 25.20 55.12
CA THR A 700 -28.57 26.19 54.78
C THR A 700 -28.15 26.12 53.31
N GLY A 701 -28.42 24.99 52.64
CA GLY A 701 -27.89 24.70 51.30
C GLY A 701 -26.37 24.46 51.28
N GLY A 702 -25.70 24.45 52.44
CA GLY A 702 -24.27 24.19 52.59
C GLY A 702 -23.99 22.72 52.86
N MET A 703 -22.94 22.20 52.23
CA MET A 703 -22.44 20.83 52.43
C MET A 703 -21.37 20.81 53.52
N VAL A 704 -21.61 20.09 54.61
CA VAL A 704 -20.58 19.88 55.66
C VAL A 704 -19.55 18.87 55.14
N VAL A 705 -18.29 19.31 55.00
CA VAL A 705 -17.17 18.49 54.52
C VAL A 705 -16.22 18.07 55.64
N GLY A 706 -16.37 18.64 56.84
CA GLY A 706 -15.62 18.22 58.02
C GLY A 706 -16.23 18.71 59.32
N ILE A 707 -15.97 17.99 60.41
CA ILE A 707 -16.37 18.35 61.79
C ILE A 707 -15.18 18.11 62.71
N GLU A 708 -14.92 19.04 63.62
CA GLU A 708 -14.01 18.87 64.74
C GLU A 708 -14.82 18.94 66.04
N ARG A 709 -14.78 17.85 66.81
CA ARG A 709 -15.46 17.70 68.11
C ARG A 709 -14.44 17.24 69.14
N ASN A 710 -14.26 18.02 70.22
CA ASN A 710 -13.33 17.69 71.31
C ASN A 710 -11.90 17.36 70.83
N GLY A 711 -11.41 18.07 69.80
CA GLY A 711 -10.09 17.85 69.19
C GLY A 711 -9.99 16.68 68.22
N ASN A 712 -11.07 15.92 67.98
CA ASN A 712 -11.12 14.86 66.99
C ASN A 712 -11.76 15.37 65.68
N ARG A 713 -11.03 15.23 64.56
CA ARG A 713 -11.44 15.72 63.23
C ARG A 713 -11.99 14.57 62.38
N ILE A 714 -13.20 14.76 61.87
CA ILE A 714 -13.91 13.83 60.98
C ILE A 714 -14.08 14.51 59.62
N LEU A 715 -13.45 13.98 58.59
CA LEU A 715 -13.61 14.44 57.20
C LEU A 715 -14.79 13.69 56.55
N ASN A 716 -15.64 14.40 55.80
CA ASN A 716 -16.85 13.88 55.13
C ASN A 716 -17.78 13.06 56.07
N PRO A 717 -18.27 13.68 57.16
CA PRO A 717 -19.16 13.02 58.11
C PRO A 717 -20.47 12.53 57.46
N GLU A 718 -20.99 11.41 57.95
CA GLU A 718 -22.28 10.85 57.48
C GLU A 718 -23.45 11.83 57.73
N SER A 719 -24.45 11.82 56.85
CA SER A 719 -25.58 12.78 56.87
C SER A 719 -26.47 12.67 58.13
N ASN A 720 -26.38 11.56 58.86
CA ASN A 720 -27.11 11.26 60.09
C ASN A 720 -26.43 11.82 61.35
N ILE A 721 -25.15 12.23 61.28
CA ILE A 721 -24.40 12.74 62.43
C ILE A 721 -25.07 14.03 62.94
N VAL A 722 -25.31 14.07 64.24
CA VAL A 722 -25.98 15.19 64.92
C VAL A 722 -24.93 16.19 65.38
N LEU A 723 -25.12 17.47 65.05
CA LEU A 723 -24.25 18.58 65.44
C LEU A 723 -24.41 18.91 66.93
N GLY A 724 -23.30 18.94 67.64
CA GLY A 724 -23.20 19.28 69.05
C GLY A 724 -22.82 20.74 69.25
N LYS A 725 -23.13 21.27 70.44
CA LYS A 725 -22.71 22.61 70.85
C LYS A 725 -21.17 22.69 70.88
N ASN A 726 -20.61 23.73 70.27
CA ASN A 726 -19.17 23.98 70.10
C ASN A 726 -18.46 23.04 69.10
N ASP A 727 -19.20 22.30 68.27
CA ASP A 727 -18.58 21.64 67.13
C ASP A 727 -18.06 22.69 66.15
N ILE A 728 -16.85 22.49 65.62
CA ILE A 728 -16.35 23.30 64.52
C ILE A 728 -16.62 22.54 63.23
N ILE A 729 -17.40 23.12 62.33
CA ILE A 729 -17.77 22.50 61.06
C ILE A 729 -17.18 23.26 59.88
N TRP A 730 -16.74 22.52 58.87
CA TRP A 730 -16.33 23.07 57.58
C TRP A 730 -17.46 22.87 56.59
N VAL A 731 -18.00 23.97 56.05
CA VAL A 731 -19.15 23.99 55.16
C VAL A 731 -18.74 24.57 53.81
N VAL A 732 -19.06 23.85 52.74
CA VAL A 732 -18.90 24.25 51.35
C VAL A 732 -20.26 24.69 50.81
N GLY A 733 -20.34 25.89 50.27
CA GLY A 733 -21.58 26.39 49.68
C GLY A 733 -21.37 27.66 48.85
N ASP A 734 -22.45 28.13 48.24
CA ASP A 734 -22.44 29.39 47.48
C ASP A 734 -22.04 30.57 48.38
N LYS A 735 -21.12 31.42 47.89
CA LYS A 735 -20.56 32.55 48.64
C LYS A 735 -21.61 33.52 49.16
N LYS A 736 -22.70 33.79 48.42
CA LYS A 736 -23.76 34.72 48.87
C LYS A 736 -24.50 34.08 50.06
N ARG A 737 -24.91 32.81 49.94
CA ARG A 737 -25.60 32.07 51.01
C ARG A 737 -24.73 31.87 52.26
N MET A 738 -23.46 31.52 52.08
CA MET A 738 -22.53 31.35 53.21
C MET A 738 -22.22 32.67 53.91
N SER A 739 -22.21 33.79 53.18
CA SER A 739 -22.06 35.12 53.77
C SER A 739 -23.30 35.57 54.56
N GLU A 740 -24.51 35.20 54.12
CA GLU A 740 -25.74 35.40 54.90
C GLU A 740 -25.77 34.54 56.16
N LEU A 741 -25.31 33.29 56.06
CA LEU A 741 -25.21 32.39 57.20
C LEU A 741 -24.29 32.98 58.30
N MET A 742 -23.12 33.51 57.89
CA MET A 742 -22.14 34.18 58.75
C MET A 742 -22.64 35.49 59.38
N LYS A 743 -23.64 36.16 58.79
CA LYS A 743 -24.26 37.35 59.40
C LYS A 743 -25.27 36.96 60.49
N ARG A 744 -25.75 35.71 60.46
CA ARG A 744 -26.72 35.20 61.41
C ARG A 744 -26.06 34.50 62.59
N THR A 745 -24.98 33.75 62.38
CA THR A 745 -24.09 33.14 63.40
C THR A 745 -23.15 34.14 64.02
#